data_AF-A0A6C0U3G1-F1
#
_entry.id   AF-A0A6C0U3G1-F1
#
_cell.length_a   1.000
_cell.length_b   1.000
_cell.length_c   1.000
_cell.angle_alpha   90.00
_cell.angle_beta   90.00
_cell.angle_gamma   90.00
#
_symmetry.space_group_name_H-M   'P 1'
#
loop_
_entity.id
_entity.type
_entity.pdbx_description
1 polymer ?
#
loop_
_entity_poly.entity_id
_entity_poly.type
_entity_poly.pdbx_seq_one_letter_code
_entity_poly.pdbx_strand_id
1 'polypeptide(L)'
;MSNREQPSRRRGIRASRTRLYRALTAAGFKTQAALAESMADLEGLAQAPKDVVSRVFREQPVELPTLERVARALGVDAWELYKTADEPEPASAGGPGHTTPAPRPARIGRWHIGVGLLLLLLGFAGLWWVQQDSTASDSRTIAATAISLLDPGPPTLALHPIAGDSDDQLTAALRLYLDQQYTLSSPTATVLTHDLEADAVAQRLRVQAVVEGELLTVGRYSAVRIYLYTGSVRAQVWAETVPTIELDENRLGIAANAARAIADRLGVPAAGDDEWPLYFPAATAQDYYLEGLAHLDGPASELNVLRAQSRFEAALRQDPDYADAHAGLCRALLEEYWMEEAQRALADAAQACNRALQLAPTAPATRLAQAHFLRVTGRLEEALDSYGILLTGNPRDAAALLDMAVTLLQLFHRDGNPADLEAARAAATQATVAAPDFWKPPFWLATLEYTAGDIGAAIASAEEARGREENEFILANLGTFYFCANNLTQARLAYERARDIAPQSYVGDEFLGMLLYLQADYAGSAQLRQRAIDNLSAVGQPEIHEMWGNLADSYLHNGASAAAVRAFVKAAEIAERDVLQGIGTPADRASRGYYYTMLQQLVPEQVPVTAREHIVADMEAASATILEPGPAIRLAKAWLQHGRPERALRAFEQAVSSCAGYANTPGLDSLRAMLVVQ
;
A
#
# COMPACT_ATOMS: atom_id res chain seq x y z
N MET A 1 -58.90 -20.49 1.59
CA MET A 1 -58.62 -19.49 2.64
C MET A 1 -57.11 -19.39 2.78
N SER A 2 -56.47 -18.50 2.02
CA SER A 2 -55.03 -18.23 2.11
C SER A 2 -54.89 -16.86 2.75
N ASN A 3 -54.38 -16.85 3.99
CA ASN A 3 -54.14 -15.65 4.76
C ASN A 3 -52.83 -15.03 4.25
N ARG A 4 -52.92 -14.02 3.37
CA ARG A 4 -51.77 -13.19 2.97
C ARG A 4 -51.48 -12.22 4.12
N GLU A 5 -50.36 -12.43 4.81
CA GLU A 5 -49.76 -11.44 5.69
C GLU A 5 -49.45 -10.16 4.89
N GLN A 6 -49.94 -9.02 5.37
CA GLN A 6 -49.62 -7.71 4.82
C GLN A 6 -48.23 -7.27 5.31
N PRO A 7 -47.33 -6.80 4.44
CA PRO A 7 -46.05 -6.28 4.88
C PRO A 7 -46.24 -4.92 5.57
N SER A 8 -45.77 -4.85 6.82
CA SER A 8 -45.65 -3.61 7.60
C SER A 8 -44.80 -2.58 6.84
N ARG A 9 -45.44 -1.54 6.28
CA ARG A 9 -44.75 -0.36 5.73
C ARG A 9 -43.92 0.31 6.82
N ARG A 10 -42.58 0.17 6.77
CA ARG A 10 -41.65 0.96 7.60
C ARG A 10 -41.82 2.44 7.24
N ARG A 11 -42.51 3.22 8.08
CA ARG A 11 -42.67 4.68 7.91
C ARG A 11 -41.34 5.36 8.26
N GLY A 12 -40.81 6.15 7.33
CA GLY A 12 -39.60 6.97 7.51
C GLY A 12 -38.88 7.25 6.18
N ILE A 13 -38.25 8.41 6.08
CA ILE A 13 -37.48 8.84 4.91
C ILE A 13 -36.06 8.27 5.04
N ARG A 14 -35.50 7.80 3.92
CA ARG A 14 -34.12 7.34 3.86
C ARG A 14 -33.27 8.37 3.11
N ALA A 15 -32.08 8.62 3.63
CA ALA A 15 -31.10 9.44 2.96
C ALA A 15 -30.15 8.57 2.11
N SER A 16 -29.69 9.10 0.98
CA SER A 16 -28.68 8.46 0.14
C SER A 16 -27.32 8.57 0.82
N ARG A 17 -26.66 7.42 1.05
CA ARG A 17 -25.32 7.41 1.64
C ARG A 17 -24.33 8.22 0.81
N THR A 18 -24.37 8.10 -0.52
CA THR A 18 -23.46 8.83 -1.42
C THR A 18 -23.65 10.34 -1.30
N ARG A 19 -24.89 10.82 -1.26
CA ARG A 19 -25.19 12.26 -1.12
C ARG A 19 -24.82 12.80 0.25
N LEU A 20 -25.02 12.00 1.31
CA LEU A 20 -24.58 12.33 2.66
C LEU A 20 -23.07 12.49 2.75
N TYR A 21 -22.27 11.58 2.17
CA TYR A 21 -20.81 11.73 2.18
C TYR A 21 -20.35 12.91 1.33
N ARG A 22 -20.98 13.17 0.19
CA ARG A 22 -20.69 14.37 -0.62
C ARG A 22 -20.97 15.67 0.15
N ALA A 23 -22.11 15.76 0.82
CA ALA A 23 -22.47 16.91 1.64
C ALA A 23 -21.56 17.04 2.87
N LEU A 24 -21.15 15.92 3.49
CA LEU A 24 -20.21 15.88 4.61
C LEU A 24 -18.86 16.50 4.23
N THR A 25 -18.31 16.11 3.08
CA THR A 25 -17.05 16.66 2.56
C THR A 25 -17.21 18.13 2.15
N ALA A 26 -18.30 18.49 1.47
CA ALA A 26 -18.56 19.89 1.07
C ALA A 26 -18.71 20.83 2.28
N ALA A 27 -19.24 20.34 3.39
CA ALA A 27 -19.35 21.08 4.65
C ALA A 27 -18.04 21.08 5.48
N GLY A 28 -16.97 20.44 5.00
CA GLY A 28 -15.65 20.42 5.64
C GLY A 28 -15.51 19.43 6.80
N PHE A 29 -16.45 18.50 6.99
CA PHE A 29 -16.36 17.50 8.05
C PHE A 29 -15.59 16.26 7.60
N LYS A 30 -14.55 15.88 8.37
CA LYS A 30 -13.77 14.65 8.11
C LYS A 30 -14.41 13.37 8.65
N THR A 31 -15.33 13.46 9.62
CA THR A 31 -15.97 12.29 10.25
C THR A 31 -17.43 12.53 10.61
N GLN A 32 -18.21 11.46 10.74
CA GLN A 32 -19.57 11.51 11.29
C GLN A 32 -19.60 12.01 12.75
N ALA A 33 -18.51 11.81 13.50
CA ALA A 33 -18.37 12.32 14.86
C ALA A 33 -18.25 13.85 14.87
N ALA A 34 -17.45 14.42 13.98
CA ALA A 34 -17.32 15.87 13.82
C ALA A 34 -18.64 16.52 13.38
N LEU A 35 -19.40 15.87 12.50
CA LEU A 35 -20.76 16.30 12.17
C LEU A 35 -21.69 16.25 13.38
N ALA A 36 -21.63 15.19 14.18
CA ALA A 36 -22.45 15.08 15.40
C ALA A 36 -22.08 16.13 16.45
N GLU A 37 -20.80 16.53 16.54
CA GLU A 37 -20.33 17.60 17.40
C GLU A 37 -20.83 18.96 16.90
N SER A 38 -20.73 19.25 15.60
CA SER A 38 -21.32 20.45 14.99
C SER A 38 -22.83 20.54 15.19
N MET A 39 -23.55 19.41 15.08
CA MET A 39 -24.98 19.35 15.41
C MET A 39 -25.26 19.70 16.88
N ALA A 40 -24.40 19.28 17.80
CA ALA A 40 -24.53 19.61 19.22
C ALA A 40 -24.35 21.11 19.45
N ASP A 41 -23.36 21.71 18.81
CA ASP A 41 -23.05 23.14 18.91
C ASP A 41 -24.18 24.00 18.34
N LEU A 42 -24.70 23.64 17.16
CA LEU A 42 -25.81 24.36 16.51
C LEU A 42 -27.13 24.28 17.29
N GLU A 43 -27.35 23.18 18.02
CA GLU A 43 -28.59 22.92 18.76
C GLU A 43 -28.49 23.19 20.27
N GLY A 44 -27.29 23.54 20.77
CA GLY A 44 -27.04 23.77 22.20
C GLY A 44 -27.17 22.51 23.06
N LEU A 45 -26.80 21.34 22.52
CA LEU A 45 -26.91 20.05 23.22
C LEU A 45 -25.67 19.76 24.05
N ALA A 46 -25.87 19.23 25.26
CA ALA A 46 -24.76 18.82 26.15
C ALA A 46 -24.01 17.57 25.66
N GLN A 47 -24.60 16.78 24.76
CA GLN A 47 -23.97 15.59 24.18
C GLN A 47 -24.28 15.50 22.68
N ALA A 48 -23.26 15.13 21.91
CA ALA A 48 -23.37 14.94 20.47
C ALA A 48 -24.33 13.79 20.12
N PRO A 49 -25.34 14.01 19.26
CA PRO A 49 -26.31 12.98 18.87
C PRO A 49 -25.71 11.99 17.84
N LYS A 50 -24.64 11.28 18.23
CA LYS A 50 -23.90 10.34 17.36
C LYS A 50 -24.78 9.21 16.80
N ASP A 51 -25.77 8.76 17.57
CA ASP A 51 -26.74 7.75 17.11
C ASP A 51 -27.63 8.25 15.97
N VAL A 52 -28.05 9.53 16.01
CA VAL A 52 -28.86 10.13 14.94
C VAL A 52 -28.09 10.16 13.63
N VAL A 53 -26.85 10.66 13.67
CA VAL A 53 -25.96 10.69 12.51
C VAL A 53 -25.71 9.27 11.99
N SER A 54 -25.39 8.33 12.88
CA SER A 54 -25.12 6.95 12.49
C SER A 54 -26.32 6.28 11.81
N ARG A 55 -27.55 6.49 12.31
CA ARG A 55 -28.76 5.94 11.68
C ARG A 55 -29.02 6.50 10.29
N VAL A 56 -28.82 7.81 10.10
CA VAL A 56 -28.98 8.47 8.79
C VAL A 56 -27.95 7.95 7.79
N PHE A 57 -26.68 7.82 8.19
CA PHE A 57 -25.60 7.30 7.33
C PHE A 57 -25.68 5.79 7.05
N ARG A 58 -26.42 5.04 7.87
CA ARG A 58 -26.78 3.63 7.63
C ARG A 58 -28.05 3.47 6.77
N GLU A 59 -28.55 4.56 6.19
CA GLU A 59 -29.76 4.61 5.37
C GLU A 59 -31.00 4.04 6.08
N GLN A 60 -31.03 4.12 7.41
CA GLN A 60 -32.18 3.67 8.17
C GLN A 60 -33.33 4.67 7.98
N PRO A 61 -34.60 4.21 7.94
CA PRO A 61 -35.74 5.10 7.87
C PRO A 61 -35.79 5.98 9.12
N VAL A 62 -35.74 7.30 8.93
CA VAL A 62 -35.85 8.31 9.99
C VAL A 62 -37.03 9.24 9.73
N GLU A 63 -37.51 9.89 10.80
CA GLU A 63 -38.51 10.95 10.67
C GLU A 63 -37.90 12.18 9.97
N LEU A 64 -38.70 12.89 9.17
CA LEU A 64 -38.24 14.08 8.42
C LEU A 64 -37.49 15.10 9.30
N PRO A 65 -37.97 15.47 10.51
CA PRO A 65 -37.25 16.41 11.38
C PRO A 65 -35.87 15.91 11.81
N THR A 66 -35.65 14.59 11.81
CA THR A 66 -34.34 14.01 12.14
C THR A 66 -33.35 14.23 11.00
N LEU A 67 -33.81 14.07 9.75
CA LEU A 67 -32.99 14.31 8.58
C LEU A 67 -32.71 15.82 8.36
N GLU A 68 -33.68 16.69 8.66
CA GLU A 68 -33.51 18.14 8.61
C GLU A 68 -32.42 18.66 9.56
N ARG A 69 -32.29 18.05 10.75
CA ARG A 69 -31.22 18.37 11.69
C ARG A 69 -29.84 18.06 11.11
N VAL A 70 -29.70 16.90 10.47
CA VAL A 70 -28.47 16.49 9.79
C VAL A 70 -28.18 17.39 8.59
N ALA A 71 -29.18 17.68 7.76
CA ALA A 71 -29.05 18.55 6.58
C ALA A 71 -28.61 19.97 6.96
N ARG A 72 -29.19 20.53 8.04
CA ARG A 72 -28.82 21.85 8.55
C ARG A 72 -27.36 21.93 8.98
N ALA A 73 -26.86 20.91 9.68
CA ALA A 73 -25.46 20.87 10.07
C ALA A 73 -24.52 20.69 8.86
N LEU A 74 -25.02 20.07 7.79
CA LEU A 74 -24.31 19.92 6.51
C LEU A 74 -24.47 21.12 5.57
N GLY A 75 -25.25 22.15 5.92
CA GLY A 75 -25.47 23.33 5.08
C GLY A 75 -26.25 23.08 3.79
N VAL A 76 -27.07 22.03 3.74
CA VAL A 76 -27.89 21.65 2.56
C VAL A 76 -29.36 21.49 2.93
N ASP A 77 -30.24 21.51 1.94
CA ASP A 77 -31.65 21.17 2.16
C ASP A 77 -31.87 19.66 2.34
N ALA A 78 -32.82 19.27 3.19
CA ALA A 78 -33.06 17.86 3.52
C ALA A 78 -33.45 16.99 2.31
N TRP A 79 -34.15 17.56 1.32
CA TRP A 79 -34.60 16.84 0.12
C TRP A 79 -33.44 16.48 -0.82
N GLU A 80 -32.33 17.24 -0.79
CA GLU A 80 -31.13 16.90 -1.56
C GLU A 80 -30.52 15.58 -1.09
N LEU A 81 -30.71 15.25 0.18
CA LEU A 81 -30.21 14.03 0.80
C LEU A 81 -31.10 12.81 0.55
N TYR A 82 -32.29 12.94 -0.02
CA TYR A 82 -33.23 11.82 -0.16
C TYR A 82 -32.69 10.72 -1.07
N LYS A 83 -32.88 9.47 -0.64
CA LYS A 83 -32.60 8.29 -1.46
C LYS A 83 -33.66 8.15 -2.55
N THR A 84 -33.27 8.19 -3.82
CA THR A 84 -34.16 8.01 -4.97
C THR A 84 -34.37 6.52 -5.28
N ALA A 85 -35.51 6.18 -5.91
CA ALA A 85 -35.90 4.78 -6.19
C ALA A 85 -34.94 4.01 -7.11
N ASP A 86 -34.07 4.73 -7.84
CA ASP A 86 -33.09 4.16 -8.78
C ASP A 86 -31.73 3.81 -8.12
N GLU A 87 -31.56 4.05 -6.82
CA GLU A 87 -30.34 3.68 -6.10
C GLU A 87 -30.42 2.23 -5.57
N PRO A 88 -29.49 1.33 -5.95
CA PRO A 88 -29.55 -0.09 -5.55
C PRO A 88 -29.50 -0.26 -4.02
N GLU A 89 -30.29 -1.19 -3.47
CA GLU A 89 -30.18 -1.56 -2.05
C GLU A 89 -28.90 -2.38 -1.82
N PRO A 90 -28.12 -2.09 -0.76
CA PRO A 90 -27.00 -2.94 -0.39
C PRO A 90 -27.53 -4.32 0.03
N ALA A 91 -26.89 -5.38 -0.48
CA ALA A 91 -27.22 -6.77 -0.15
C ALA A 91 -27.22 -6.97 1.37
N SER A 92 -28.36 -7.42 1.92
CA SER A 92 -28.45 -7.77 3.32
C SER A 92 -27.54 -8.97 3.59
N ALA A 93 -26.50 -8.77 4.40
CA ALA A 93 -25.78 -9.87 5.02
C ALA A 93 -26.80 -10.70 5.83
N GLY A 94 -27.00 -11.95 5.41
CA GLY A 94 -27.82 -12.91 6.13
C GLY A 94 -27.18 -13.22 7.49
N GLY A 95 -27.84 -12.81 8.56
CA GLY A 95 -27.58 -13.33 9.91
C GLY A 95 -28.34 -14.64 10.13
N PRO A 96 -27.78 -15.62 10.84
CA PRO A 96 -28.44 -16.91 11.05
C PRO A 96 -29.59 -16.81 12.05
N GLY A 97 -30.72 -17.44 11.69
CA GLY A 97 -31.61 -18.22 12.57
C GLY A 97 -32.22 -17.55 13.80
N HIS A 98 -33.53 -17.33 13.74
CA HIS A 98 -34.38 -17.12 14.92
C HIS A 98 -34.17 -18.21 15.99
N THR A 99 -33.88 -17.80 17.23
CA THR A 99 -34.23 -18.56 18.43
C THR A 99 -35.05 -17.69 19.39
N THR A 100 -36.11 -18.29 19.89
CA THR A 100 -37.15 -17.78 20.81
C THR A 100 -36.56 -17.27 22.13
N PRO A 101 -37.12 -16.24 22.80
CA PRO A 101 -36.54 -15.70 24.03
C PRO A 101 -36.93 -16.53 25.26
N ALA A 102 -35.94 -16.88 26.08
CA ALA A 102 -36.11 -17.42 27.43
C ALA A 102 -36.36 -16.28 28.46
N PRO A 103 -37.04 -16.56 29.60
CA PRO A 103 -37.58 -15.52 30.46
C PRO A 103 -36.52 -14.90 31.39
N ARG A 104 -36.71 -13.61 31.70
CA ARG A 104 -35.90 -12.82 32.64
C ARG A 104 -35.98 -13.38 34.07
N PRO A 105 -34.87 -13.49 34.82
CA PRO A 105 -34.95 -13.61 36.27
C PRO A 105 -35.03 -12.24 36.95
N ALA A 106 -35.75 -12.23 38.07
CA ALA A 106 -36.15 -11.08 38.85
C ALA A 106 -35.01 -10.46 39.67
N ARG A 107 -35.16 -9.16 39.95
CA ARG A 107 -34.39 -8.41 40.94
C ARG A 107 -34.64 -8.92 42.37
N ILE A 108 -33.59 -9.35 43.05
CA ILE A 108 -33.43 -9.42 44.51
C ILE A 108 -31.92 -9.15 44.71
N GLY A 109 -31.39 -8.22 45.49
CA GLY A 109 -31.77 -7.66 46.78
C GLY A 109 -30.48 -7.71 47.63
N ARG A 110 -29.80 -6.57 47.77
CA ARG A 110 -28.57 -6.42 48.58
C ARG A 110 -28.81 -6.87 50.03
N TRP A 111 -27.99 -7.79 50.57
CA TRP A 111 -27.43 -7.71 51.93
C TRP A 111 -26.42 -8.84 52.24
N HIS A 112 -25.42 -8.49 53.07
CA HIS A 112 -24.38 -9.28 53.75
C HIS A 112 -23.09 -9.68 53.03
N ILE A 113 -22.16 -8.73 53.07
CA ILE A 113 -20.71 -8.96 53.18
C ILE A 113 -20.41 -9.48 54.59
N GLY A 114 -19.53 -10.48 54.71
CA GLY A 114 -18.81 -10.79 55.94
C GLY A 114 -18.73 -12.29 56.26
N VAL A 115 -17.52 -12.78 56.52
CA VAL A 115 -17.12 -14.05 57.18
C VAL A 115 -16.37 -15.11 56.31
N GLY A 116 -16.31 -15.00 54.98
CA GLY A 116 -15.62 -16.01 54.14
C GLY A 116 -14.08 -15.96 54.06
N LEU A 117 -13.41 -14.97 54.64
CA LEU A 117 -11.98 -14.68 54.38
C LEU A 117 -11.00 -15.05 55.52
N LEU A 118 -11.49 -15.65 56.62
CA LEU A 118 -10.66 -15.97 57.79
C LEU A 118 -10.30 -17.47 57.96
N LEU A 119 -10.82 -18.35 57.09
CA LEU A 119 -10.55 -19.81 57.16
C LEU A 119 -9.59 -20.32 56.08
N LEU A 120 -9.24 -19.50 55.09
CA LEU A 120 -8.26 -19.86 54.04
C LEU A 120 -6.80 -19.55 54.41
N LEU A 121 -6.56 -18.77 55.47
CA LEU A 121 -5.21 -18.41 55.92
C LEU A 121 -4.62 -19.32 57.02
N LEU A 122 -5.40 -20.27 57.56
CA LEU A 122 -4.92 -21.24 58.55
C LEU A 122 -4.56 -22.61 57.95
N GLY A 123 -4.85 -22.84 56.66
CA GLY A 123 -4.55 -24.11 55.97
C GLY A 123 -3.14 -24.21 55.36
N PHE A 124 -2.39 -23.11 55.28
CA PHE A 124 -1.10 -23.07 54.57
C PHE A 124 0.15 -23.07 55.46
N ALA A 125 0.01 -23.11 56.79
CA ALA A 125 1.13 -23.15 57.74
C ALA A 125 1.45 -24.55 58.31
N GLY A 126 0.72 -25.61 57.89
CA GLY A 126 0.80 -26.95 58.50
C GLY A 126 1.55 -28.03 57.70
N LEU A 127 2.05 -27.74 56.50
CA LEU A 127 2.60 -28.77 55.60
C LEU A 127 4.06 -28.55 55.17
N TRP A 128 4.79 -27.70 55.90
CA TRP A 128 6.21 -27.41 55.64
C TRP A 128 7.15 -27.82 56.79
N TRP A 129 6.75 -28.81 57.60
CA TRP A 129 7.59 -29.29 58.70
C TRP A 129 7.32 -30.75 59.11
N VAL A 130 7.28 -31.67 58.14
CA VAL A 130 7.42 -33.12 58.41
C VAL A 130 8.23 -33.79 57.29
N GLN A 131 9.48 -33.35 57.10
CA GLN A 131 10.51 -34.14 56.42
C GLN A 131 11.88 -33.80 57.00
N GLN A 132 12.14 -34.29 58.21
CA GLN A 132 13.47 -34.62 58.73
C GLN A 132 13.29 -35.29 60.10
N ASP A 133 13.17 -36.61 60.12
CA ASP A 133 14.21 -37.45 60.72
C ASP A 133 13.88 -38.94 60.61
N SER A 134 14.91 -39.66 60.20
CA SER A 134 15.05 -41.11 60.07
C SER A 134 14.93 -41.88 61.37
N THR A 135 14.35 -43.08 61.34
CA THR A 135 14.89 -44.26 62.02
C THR A 135 14.38 -45.56 61.38
N ALA A 136 15.27 -46.53 61.31
CA ALA A 136 15.14 -47.81 60.65
C ALA A 136 14.28 -48.81 61.44
N SER A 137 13.56 -49.69 60.74
CA SER A 137 13.31 -51.06 61.19
C SER A 137 13.02 -52.01 60.02
N ASP A 138 13.91 -52.98 59.86
CA ASP A 138 13.71 -54.37 59.45
C ASP A 138 12.89 -54.72 58.20
N SER A 139 13.67 -55.00 57.16
CA SER A 139 13.50 -56.00 56.11
C SER A 139 12.47 -57.11 56.35
N ARG A 140 11.41 -57.09 55.54
CA ARG A 140 10.87 -58.30 54.90
C ARG A 140 10.75 -58.06 53.40
N THR A 141 11.66 -58.69 52.68
CA THR A 141 11.68 -58.89 51.24
C THR A 141 10.40 -59.59 50.80
N ILE A 142 9.44 -58.81 50.29
CA ILE A 142 8.51 -59.29 49.28
C ILE A 142 9.06 -58.73 47.98
N ALA A 143 9.48 -59.63 47.09
CA ALA A 143 9.85 -59.29 45.73
C ALA A 143 8.62 -58.69 45.03
N ALA A 144 8.46 -57.38 45.13
CA ALA A 144 7.65 -56.62 44.22
C ALA A 144 8.40 -56.64 42.90
N THR A 145 7.94 -57.48 41.99
CA THR A 145 8.13 -57.31 40.56
C THR A 145 8.00 -55.83 40.25
N ALA A 146 9.13 -55.18 39.96
CA ALA A 146 9.14 -53.92 39.26
C ALA A 146 8.47 -54.22 37.92
N ILE A 147 7.17 -53.97 37.83
CA ILE A 147 6.56 -53.63 36.57
C ILE A 147 7.34 -52.39 36.16
N SER A 148 8.29 -52.57 35.26
CA SER A 148 8.88 -51.48 34.51
C SER A 148 7.69 -50.71 33.97
N LEU A 149 7.40 -49.55 34.58
CA LEU A 149 6.41 -48.62 34.05
C LEU A 149 6.78 -48.46 32.59
N LEU A 150 5.83 -48.83 31.72
CA LEU A 150 5.93 -48.61 30.29
C LEU A 150 6.49 -47.21 30.09
N ASP A 151 7.65 -47.11 29.45
CA ASP A 151 8.13 -45.85 28.91
C ASP A 151 6.94 -45.25 28.16
N PRO A 152 6.37 -44.09 28.57
CA PRO A 152 5.06 -43.63 28.10
C PRO A 152 5.03 -43.34 26.58
N GLY A 153 6.14 -43.56 25.88
CA GLY A 153 6.30 -43.26 24.48
C GLY A 153 6.35 -41.75 24.25
N PRO A 154 6.74 -41.31 23.06
CA PRO A 154 6.68 -39.90 22.73
C PRO A 154 5.22 -39.41 22.74
N PRO A 155 4.97 -38.16 23.17
CA PRO A 155 3.64 -37.56 23.20
C PRO A 155 2.90 -37.71 21.86
N THR A 156 1.58 -37.94 21.91
CA THR A 156 0.77 -38.22 20.71
C THR A 156 0.13 -36.95 20.16
N LEU A 157 0.32 -36.67 18.87
CA LEU A 157 -0.24 -35.51 18.18
C LEU A 157 -1.07 -35.96 16.97
N ALA A 158 -2.20 -35.29 16.73
CA ALA A 158 -2.83 -35.32 15.42
C ALA A 158 -2.42 -34.09 14.63
N LEU A 159 -1.94 -34.28 13.40
CA LEU A 159 -1.68 -33.19 12.46
C LEU A 159 -2.81 -33.16 11.44
N HIS A 160 -3.61 -32.09 11.47
CA HIS A 160 -4.62 -31.83 10.46
C HIS A 160 -3.95 -31.23 9.21
N PRO A 161 -4.42 -31.53 7.99
CA PRO A 161 -4.01 -30.79 6.79
C PRO A 161 -4.13 -29.28 7.00
N ILE A 162 -3.11 -28.54 6.59
CA ILE A 162 -3.08 -27.08 6.67
C ILE A 162 -4.10 -26.52 5.67
N ALA A 163 -5.03 -25.71 6.16
CA ALA A 163 -6.03 -25.09 5.28
C ALA A 163 -5.34 -24.15 4.29
N GLY A 164 -5.63 -24.28 2.99
CA GLY A 164 -5.00 -23.49 1.92
C GLY A 164 -3.70 -24.08 1.35
N ASP A 165 -3.13 -25.12 1.96
CA ASP A 165 -1.96 -25.87 1.48
C ASP A 165 -2.39 -26.94 0.46
N SER A 166 -2.77 -26.51 -0.74
CA SER A 166 -3.52 -27.35 -1.70
C SER A 166 -2.81 -28.63 -2.19
N ASP A 167 -1.51 -28.73 -2.04
CA ASP A 167 -0.68 -29.88 -2.41
C ASP A 167 -0.08 -30.63 -1.20
N ASP A 168 -0.53 -30.28 0.01
CA ASP A 168 -0.09 -30.79 1.31
C ASP A 168 1.43 -30.67 1.54
N GLN A 169 2.13 -29.82 0.79
CA GLN A 169 3.59 -29.78 0.83
C GLN A 169 4.11 -29.20 2.15
N LEU A 170 3.46 -28.16 2.69
CA LEU A 170 3.84 -27.59 4.00
C LEU A 170 3.43 -28.52 5.14
N THR A 171 2.27 -29.17 5.02
CA THR A 171 1.79 -30.20 5.94
C THR A 171 2.79 -31.36 6.03
N ALA A 172 3.26 -31.86 4.89
CA ALA A 172 4.27 -32.91 4.82
C ALA A 172 5.60 -32.47 5.43
N ALA A 173 6.04 -31.24 5.16
CA ALA A 173 7.27 -30.69 5.75
C ALA A 173 7.18 -30.59 7.28
N LEU A 174 6.07 -30.07 7.81
CA LEU A 174 5.85 -29.98 9.26
C LEU A 174 5.83 -31.37 9.93
N ARG A 175 5.22 -32.35 9.25
CA ARG A 175 5.23 -33.74 9.70
C ARG A 175 6.64 -34.28 9.89
N LEU A 176 7.57 -34.02 8.97
CA LEU A 176 8.96 -34.52 9.04
C LEU A 176 9.70 -34.06 10.30
N TYR A 177 9.41 -32.85 10.79
CA TYR A 177 10.01 -32.33 12.01
C TYR A 177 9.30 -32.82 13.27
N LEU A 178 7.96 -32.86 13.27
CA LEU A 178 7.19 -33.33 14.41
C LEU A 178 7.40 -34.84 14.68
N ASP A 179 7.59 -35.66 13.65
CA ASP A 179 7.77 -37.13 13.79
C ASP A 179 9.07 -37.51 14.53
N GLN A 180 10.01 -36.55 14.67
CA GLN A 180 11.26 -36.74 15.41
C GLN A 180 11.06 -36.73 16.92
N GLN A 181 9.97 -36.11 17.41
CA GLN A 181 9.72 -35.90 18.85
C GLN A 181 8.35 -36.43 19.31
N TYR A 182 7.41 -36.64 18.39
CA TYR A 182 6.02 -36.97 18.68
C TYR A 182 5.58 -38.23 17.92
N THR A 183 4.64 -38.98 18.50
CA THR A 183 3.91 -40.02 17.75
C THR A 183 2.75 -39.35 16.99
N LEU A 184 2.86 -39.25 15.67
CA LEU A 184 1.85 -38.56 14.84
C LEU A 184 0.75 -39.49 14.32
N SER A 185 -0.48 -38.99 14.23
CA SER A 185 -1.56 -39.63 13.47
C SER A 185 -1.09 -39.92 12.04
N SER A 186 -1.35 -41.12 11.49
CA SER A 186 -0.97 -41.43 10.09
C SER A 186 -1.67 -40.46 9.12
N PRO A 187 -1.10 -40.15 7.94
CA PRO A 187 -1.80 -39.33 6.93
C PRO A 187 -3.16 -39.90 6.52
N THR A 188 -3.35 -41.23 6.59
CA THR A 188 -4.64 -41.88 6.33
C THR A 188 -5.71 -41.57 7.39
N ALA A 189 -5.32 -41.07 8.56
CA ALA A 189 -6.25 -40.70 9.63
C ALA A 189 -7.13 -39.50 9.24
N THR A 190 -6.73 -38.71 8.24
CA THR A 190 -7.54 -37.63 7.66
C THR A 190 -8.89 -38.15 7.16
N VAL A 191 -8.97 -39.39 6.66
CA VAL A 191 -10.26 -40.03 6.26
C VAL A 191 -11.25 -40.13 7.43
N LEU A 192 -10.75 -40.23 8.67
CA LEU A 192 -11.57 -40.32 9.87
C LEU A 192 -11.87 -38.95 10.50
N THR A 193 -11.18 -37.90 10.06
CA THR A 193 -11.08 -36.62 10.78
C THR A 193 -11.36 -35.38 9.93
N HIS A 194 -11.48 -35.51 8.60
CA HIS A 194 -11.56 -34.37 7.69
C HIS A 194 -12.73 -33.40 7.95
N ASP A 195 -13.87 -33.89 8.43
CA ASP A 195 -15.06 -33.07 8.76
C ASP A 195 -15.17 -32.78 10.27
N LEU A 196 -14.13 -33.09 11.05
CA LEU A 196 -14.15 -32.97 12.50
C LEU A 196 -13.34 -31.76 12.95
N GLU A 197 -13.93 -30.97 13.83
CA GLU A 197 -13.24 -29.93 14.58
C GLU A 197 -12.17 -30.53 15.53
N ALA A 198 -11.19 -29.71 15.92
CA ALA A 198 -10.04 -30.15 16.74
C ALA A 198 -10.43 -30.95 18.00
N ASP A 199 -11.53 -30.60 18.66
CA ASP A 199 -12.01 -31.27 19.86
C ASP A 199 -12.48 -32.70 19.58
N ALA A 200 -13.25 -32.87 18.50
CA ALA A 200 -13.72 -34.14 18.02
C ALA A 200 -12.57 -35.01 17.50
N VAL A 201 -11.58 -34.42 16.82
CA VAL A 201 -10.35 -35.12 16.41
C VAL A 201 -9.57 -35.63 17.62
N ALA A 202 -9.34 -34.78 18.61
CA ALA A 202 -8.64 -35.14 19.84
C ALA A 202 -9.31 -36.32 20.55
N GLN A 203 -10.64 -36.27 20.70
CA GLN A 203 -11.42 -37.35 21.32
C GLN A 203 -11.44 -38.63 20.48
N ARG A 204 -11.62 -38.51 19.16
CA ARG A 204 -11.75 -39.63 18.23
C ARG A 204 -10.46 -40.44 18.13
N LEU A 205 -9.32 -39.75 18.05
CA LEU A 205 -7.99 -40.36 17.93
C LEU A 205 -7.29 -40.57 19.28
N ARG A 206 -7.84 -40.00 20.37
CA ARG A 206 -7.25 -40.05 21.72
C ARG A 206 -5.82 -39.53 21.77
N VAL A 207 -5.59 -38.41 21.07
CA VAL A 207 -4.29 -37.71 21.05
C VAL A 207 -4.23 -36.64 22.13
N GLN A 208 -3.02 -36.26 22.53
CA GLN A 208 -2.81 -35.24 23.58
C GLN A 208 -3.06 -33.82 23.06
N ALA A 209 -2.77 -33.58 21.78
CA ALA A 209 -3.05 -32.31 21.12
C ALA A 209 -3.31 -32.49 19.62
N VAL A 210 -3.95 -31.47 19.03
CA VAL A 210 -4.19 -31.38 17.58
C VAL A 210 -3.46 -30.15 17.06
N VAL A 211 -2.66 -30.33 16.02
CA VAL A 211 -1.99 -29.26 15.28
C VAL A 211 -2.84 -28.93 14.05
N GLU A 212 -3.19 -27.67 13.93
CA GLU A 212 -3.86 -27.11 12.76
C GLU A 212 -2.98 -26.02 12.14
N GLY A 213 -3.19 -25.76 10.86
CA GLY A 213 -2.56 -24.62 10.20
C GLY A 213 -3.46 -23.97 9.18
N GLU A 214 -3.10 -22.75 8.83
CA GLU A 214 -3.76 -21.94 7.81
C GLU A 214 -2.68 -21.27 6.96
N LEU A 215 -2.84 -21.37 5.65
CA LEU A 215 -2.06 -20.70 4.62
C LEU A 215 -2.99 -19.75 3.86
N LEU A 216 -2.82 -18.45 4.07
CA LEU A 216 -3.59 -17.42 3.39
C LEU A 216 -2.69 -16.67 2.41
N THR A 217 -3.03 -16.68 1.12
CA THR A 217 -2.28 -15.95 0.09
C THR A 217 -3.06 -14.73 -0.38
N VAL A 218 -2.40 -13.57 -0.37
CA VAL A 218 -2.93 -12.30 -0.88
C VAL A 218 -1.86 -11.63 -1.74
N GLY A 219 -2.16 -11.44 -3.02
CA GLY A 219 -1.14 -10.99 -3.98
C GLY A 219 0.00 -12.00 -4.06
N ARG A 220 1.24 -11.51 -3.95
CA ARG A 220 2.47 -12.35 -3.99
C ARG A 220 3.00 -12.76 -2.61
N TYR A 221 2.21 -12.58 -1.55
CA TYR A 221 2.59 -12.92 -0.18
C TYR A 221 1.65 -13.95 0.43
N SER A 222 2.21 -14.79 1.28
CA SER A 222 1.48 -15.81 2.03
C SER A 222 1.71 -15.63 3.53
N ALA A 223 0.64 -15.68 4.30
CA ALA A 223 0.66 -15.84 5.74
C ALA A 223 0.59 -17.33 6.08
N VAL A 224 1.58 -17.81 6.83
CA VAL A 224 1.58 -19.13 7.45
C VAL A 224 1.20 -18.97 8.90
N ARG A 225 0.16 -19.68 9.38
CA ARG A 225 -0.30 -19.65 10.77
C ARG A 225 -0.43 -21.06 11.28
N ILE A 226 0.06 -21.30 12.50
CA ILE A 226 -0.03 -22.59 13.15
C ILE A 226 -0.74 -22.43 14.47
N TYR A 227 -1.67 -23.35 14.71
CA TYR A 227 -2.49 -23.39 15.90
C TYR A 227 -2.34 -24.74 16.58
N LEU A 228 -2.36 -24.70 17.91
CA LEU A 228 -2.30 -25.88 18.75
C LEU A 228 -3.57 -25.94 19.60
N TYR A 229 -4.29 -27.04 19.48
CA TYR A 229 -5.43 -27.35 20.32
C TYR A 229 -5.01 -28.30 21.45
N THR A 230 -5.06 -27.79 22.69
CA THR A 230 -4.71 -28.53 23.92
C THR A 230 -5.73 -28.22 25.01
N GLY A 231 -6.19 -29.22 25.75
CA GLY A 231 -7.04 -29.00 26.95
C GLY A 231 -8.27 -28.12 26.70
N SER A 232 -8.92 -28.26 25.55
CA SER A 232 -10.06 -27.45 25.09
C SER A 232 -9.76 -26.00 24.69
N VAL A 233 -8.49 -25.63 24.54
CA VAL A 233 -8.05 -24.32 24.09
C VAL A 233 -7.32 -24.44 22.76
N ARG A 234 -7.81 -23.72 21.76
CA ARG A 234 -7.10 -23.46 20.51
C ARG A 234 -6.27 -22.19 20.67
N ALA A 235 -4.95 -22.29 20.52
CA ALA A 235 -4.05 -21.15 20.61
C ALA A 235 -3.18 -21.06 19.35
N GLN A 236 -2.99 -19.86 18.82
CA GLN A 236 -1.98 -19.62 17.80
C GLN A 236 -0.60 -19.75 18.46
N VAL A 237 0.29 -20.52 17.83
CA VAL A 237 1.64 -20.80 18.36
C VAL A 237 2.74 -20.29 17.43
N TRP A 238 2.41 -20.01 16.18
CA TRP A 238 3.32 -19.44 15.20
C TRP A 238 2.54 -18.65 14.15
N ALA A 239 3.11 -17.54 13.69
CA ALA A 239 2.73 -16.94 12.42
C ALA A 239 3.91 -16.24 11.76
N GLU A 240 3.94 -16.30 10.44
CA GLU A 240 4.98 -15.68 9.61
C GLU A 240 4.38 -15.22 8.28
N THR A 241 4.86 -14.13 7.74
CA THR A 241 4.53 -13.66 6.39
C THR A 241 5.74 -13.79 5.49
N VAL A 242 5.59 -14.48 4.37
CA VAL A 242 6.66 -14.71 3.40
C VAL A 242 6.19 -14.36 2.00
N PRO A 243 7.09 -13.96 1.08
CA PRO A 243 6.78 -14.00 -0.35
C PRO A 243 6.36 -15.43 -0.74
N THR A 244 5.27 -15.57 -1.49
CA THR A 244 4.72 -16.88 -1.85
C THR A 244 5.72 -17.74 -2.62
N ILE A 245 6.55 -17.13 -3.47
CA ILE A 245 7.60 -17.86 -4.18
C ILE A 245 8.68 -18.43 -3.25
N GLU A 246 8.96 -17.75 -2.13
CA GLU A 246 9.93 -18.22 -1.14
C GLU A 246 9.36 -19.31 -0.22
N LEU A 247 8.03 -19.43 -0.14
CA LEU A 247 7.39 -20.50 0.62
C LEU A 247 7.81 -21.88 0.11
N ASP A 248 7.91 -22.05 -1.22
CA ASP A 248 8.34 -23.30 -1.83
C ASP A 248 9.83 -23.58 -1.59
N GLU A 249 10.67 -22.54 -1.71
CA GLU A 249 12.13 -22.66 -1.57
C GLU A 249 12.55 -22.88 -0.09
N ASN A 250 11.88 -22.22 0.85
CA ASN A 250 12.21 -22.24 2.28
C ASN A 250 11.20 -23.03 3.14
N ARG A 251 10.40 -23.90 2.52
CA ARG A 251 9.34 -24.65 3.20
C ARG A 251 9.83 -25.42 4.42
N LEU A 252 10.99 -26.08 4.30
CA LEU A 252 11.57 -26.85 5.38
C LEU A 252 12.03 -25.97 6.55
N GLY A 253 12.49 -24.74 6.29
CA GLY A 253 12.85 -23.78 7.34
C GLY A 253 11.62 -23.30 8.10
N ILE A 254 10.57 -22.92 7.37
CA ILE A 254 9.29 -22.50 7.96
C ILE A 254 8.68 -23.63 8.81
N ALA A 255 8.67 -24.86 8.28
CA ALA A 255 8.20 -26.03 9.01
C ALA A 255 9.03 -26.34 10.28
N ALA A 256 10.36 -26.16 10.23
CA ALA A 256 11.23 -26.33 11.38
C ALA A 256 10.92 -25.30 12.48
N ASN A 257 10.72 -24.04 12.10
CA ASN A 257 10.38 -22.95 13.01
C ASN A 257 9.01 -23.18 13.67
N ALA A 258 8.01 -23.57 12.88
CA ALA A 258 6.70 -23.97 13.37
C ALA A 258 6.77 -25.16 14.35
N ALA A 259 7.53 -26.20 14.02
CA ALA A 259 7.71 -27.36 14.90
C ALA A 259 8.40 -26.98 16.22
N ARG A 260 9.39 -26.08 16.18
CA ARG A 260 10.06 -25.54 17.38
C ARG A 260 9.08 -24.77 18.26
N ALA A 261 8.22 -23.94 17.68
CA ALA A 261 7.19 -23.20 18.41
C ALA A 261 6.14 -24.12 19.06
N ILE A 262 5.76 -25.21 18.37
CA ILE A 262 4.90 -26.25 18.94
C ILE A 262 5.59 -26.93 20.13
N ALA A 263 6.88 -27.28 19.99
CA ALA A 263 7.63 -27.95 21.05
C ALA A 263 7.77 -27.08 22.30
N ASP A 264 8.11 -25.80 22.14
CA ASP A 264 8.14 -24.82 23.22
C ASP A 264 6.79 -24.72 23.93
N ARG A 265 5.69 -24.60 23.17
CA ARG A 265 4.34 -24.53 23.74
C ARG A 265 3.94 -25.79 24.52
N LEU A 266 4.43 -26.95 24.11
CA LEU A 266 4.19 -28.23 24.78
C LEU A 266 5.17 -28.51 25.92
N GLY A 267 6.14 -27.61 26.19
CA GLY A 267 7.13 -27.76 27.24
C GLY A 267 8.18 -28.84 26.95
N VAL A 268 8.39 -29.17 25.68
CA VAL A 268 9.46 -30.07 25.24
C VAL A 268 10.71 -29.23 24.98
N PRO A 269 11.87 -29.54 25.60
CA PRO A 269 13.10 -28.78 25.38
C PRO A 269 13.45 -28.77 23.89
N ALA A 270 13.34 -27.61 23.25
CA ALA A 270 13.86 -27.42 21.91
C ALA A 270 15.38 -27.50 21.95
N ALA A 271 15.99 -28.20 20.99
CA ALA A 271 17.45 -28.21 20.85
C ALA A 271 17.91 -26.84 20.29
N GLY A 272 18.60 -26.04 21.12
CA GLY A 272 19.25 -24.78 20.73
C GLY A 272 19.15 -23.68 21.80
N ASP A 273 20.26 -22.96 22.04
CA ASP A 273 20.43 -21.91 23.07
C ASP A 273 20.29 -20.47 22.54
N ASP A 274 19.69 -20.28 21.36
CA ASP A 274 19.56 -18.92 20.78
C ASP A 274 18.31 -18.20 21.32
N GLU A 275 18.45 -16.90 21.64
CA GLU A 275 17.35 -15.98 21.93
C GLU A 275 16.33 -16.00 20.78
N TRP A 276 15.29 -16.82 20.93
CA TRP A 276 14.22 -16.99 19.95
C TRP A 276 13.07 -16.00 20.27
N PRO A 277 12.88 -14.92 19.51
CA PRO A 277 11.82 -13.97 19.81
C PRO A 277 10.46 -14.58 19.44
N LEU A 278 9.65 -14.94 20.44
CA LEU A 278 8.28 -15.45 20.30
C LEU A 278 7.25 -14.34 20.04
N TYR A 279 7.59 -13.36 19.21
CA TYR A 279 6.60 -12.39 18.76
C TYR A 279 6.15 -12.71 17.35
N PHE A 280 4.87 -13.01 17.19
CA PHE A 280 4.18 -13.15 15.92
C PHE A 280 2.84 -12.43 15.99
N PRO A 281 2.35 -11.88 14.87
CA PRO A 281 1.12 -11.09 14.86
C PRO A 281 -0.12 -11.95 15.10
N ALA A 282 -1.16 -11.35 15.68
CA ALA A 282 -2.49 -11.95 15.65
C ALA A 282 -2.97 -12.18 14.20
N ALA A 283 -3.68 -13.27 13.94
CA ALA A 283 -4.17 -13.63 12.60
C ALA A 283 -4.87 -12.46 11.87
N THR A 284 -5.77 -11.75 12.55
CA THR A 284 -6.48 -10.60 11.97
C THR A 284 -5.57 -9.40 11.69
N ALA A 285 -4.51 -9.20 12.48
CA ALA A 285 -3.52 -8.16 12.20
C ALA A 285 -2.71 -8.51 10.94
N GLN A 286 -2.37 -9.79 10.79
CA GLN A 286 -1.65 -10.31 9.64
C GLN A 286 -2.50 -10.25 8.35
N ASP A 287 -3.81 -10.48 8.42
CA ASP A 287 -4.73 -10.29 7.29
C ASP A 287 -4.64 -8.85 6.74
N TYR A 288 -4.78 -7.86 7.63
CA TYR A 288 -4.68 -6.45 7.24
C TYR A 288 -3.28 -6.09 6.72
N TYR A 289 -2.22 -6.66 7.30
CA TYR A 289 -0.87 -6.45 6.80
C TYR A 289 -0.69 -6.94 5.36
N LEU A 290 -1.17 -8.15 5.04
CA LEU A 290 -1.15 -8.69 3.70
C LEU A 290 -1.94 -7.84 2.70
N GLU A 291 -3.14 -7.37 3.08
CA GLU A 291 -3.93 -6.45 2.27
C GLU A 291 -3.17 -5.13 2.01
N GLY A 292 -2.47 -4.60 3.01
CA GLY A 292 -1.63 -3.41 2.88
C GLY A 292 -0.47 -3.62 1.90
N LEU A 293 0.21 -4.76 1.97
CA LEU A 293 1.27 -5.12 1.03
C LEU A 293 0.75 -5.26 -0.41
N ALA A 294 -0.41 -5.88 -0.59
CA ALA A 294 -1.03 -6.01 -1.92
C ALA A 294 -1.38 -4.65 -2.54
N HIS A 295 -1.80 -3.68 -1.73
CA HIS A 295 -1.99 -2.31 -2.19
C HIS A 295 -0.67 -1.62 -2.57
N LEU A 296 0.41 -1.82 -1.80
CA LEU A 296 1.74 -1.31 -2.16
C LEU A 296 2.33 -1.96 -3.41
N ASP A 297 1.99 -3.21 -3.72
CA ASP A 297 2.42 -3.89 -4.95
C ASP A 297 1.64 -3.44 -6.19
N GLY A 298 0.48 -2.82 -6.01
CA GLY A 298 -0.26 -2.18 -7.09
C GLY A 298 0.43 -0.92 -7.61
N PRO A 299 -0.17 -0.24 -8.62
CA PRO A 299 0.30 1.05 -9.09
C PRO A 299 0.38 2.08 -7.97
N ALA A 300 1.41 2.92 -7.97
CA ALA A 300 1.65 3.96 -6.97
C ALA A 300 0.69 5.17 -7.10
N SER A 301 -0.61 4.88 -7.18
CA SER A 301 -1.68 5.87 -7.13
C SER A 301 -1.97 6.25 -5.69
N GLU A 302 -2.39 7.50 -5.47
CA GLU A 302 -2.84 7.98 -4.16
C GLU A 302 -3.87 7.03 -3.51
N LEU A 303 -4.81 6.52 -4.29
CA LEU A 303 -5.81 5.57 -3.81
C LEU A 303 -5.19 4.30 -3.23
N ASN A 304 -4.19 3.73 -3.89
CA ASN A 304 -3.52 2.52 -3.40
C ASN A 304 -2.65 2.82 -2.18
N VAL A 305 -1.95 3.97 -2.18
CA VAL A 305 -1.16 4.43 -1.03
C VAL A 305 -2.04 4.61 0.21
N LEU A 306 -3.15 5.35 0.10
CA LEU A 306 -4.10 5.55 1.21
C LEU A 306 -4.76 4.26 1.67
N ARG A 307 -5.07 3.35 0.74
CA ARG A 307 -5.57 2.01 1.10
C ARG A 307 -4.53 1.22 1.86
N ALA A 308 -3.27 1.21 1.42
CA ALA A 308 -2.19 0.52 2.11
C ALA A 308 -2.02 1.07 3.54
N GLN A 309 -1.94 2.38 3.71
CA GLN A 309 -1.88 3.03 5.02
C GLN A 309 -3.05 2.61 5.92
N SER A 310 -4.29 2.72 5.43
CA SER A 310 -5.47 2.34 6.19
C SER A 310 -5.45 0.89 6.65
N ARG A 311 -4.84 -0.02 5.86
CA ARG A 311 -4.71 -1.43 6.21
C ARG A 311 -3.60 -1.66 7.23
N PHE A 312 -2.44 -1.04 7.08
CA PHE A 312 -1.40 -1.13 8.10
C PHE A 312 -1.85 -0.55 9.44
N GLU A 313 -2.55 0.59 9.46
CA GLU A 313 -3.16 1.12 10.67
C GLU A 313 -4.22 0.18 11.28
N ALA A 314 -4.97 -0.54 10.44
CA ALA A 314 -5.92 -1.55 10.91
C ALA A 314 -5.20 -2.73 11.57
N ALA A 315 -4.08 -3.19 11.00
CA ALA A 315 -3.21 -4.18 11.63
C ALA A 315 -2.71 -3.69 12.99
N LEU A 316 -2.22 -2.46 13.07
CA LEU A 316 -1.68 -1.85 14.30
C LEU A 316 -2.73 -1.59 15.38
N ARG A 317 -4.01 -1.41 15.00
CA ARG A 317 -5.12 -1.37 15.98
C ARG A 317 -5.40 -2.73 16.61
N GLN A 318 -5.18 -3.82 15.89
CA GLN A 318 -5.30 -5.17 16.43
C GLN A 318 -4.06 -5.57 17.22
N ASP A 319 -2.89 -5.15 16.74
CA ASP A 319 -1.60 -5.52 17.32
C ASP A 319 -0.60 -4.34 17.25
N PRO A 320 -0.52 -3.51 18.30
CA PRO A 320 0.31 -2.30 18.31
C PRO A 320 1.82 -2.55 18.21
N ASP A 321 2.26 -3.76 18.50
CA ASP A 321 3.69 -4.15 18.51
C ASP A 321 4.10 -4.89 17.21
N TYR A 322 3.23 -4.89 16.20
CA TYR A 322 3.50 -5.58 14.94
C TYR A 322 4.51 -4.81 14.10
N ALA A 323 5.79 -5.15 14.26
CA ALA A 323 6.91 -4.46 13.63
C ALA A 323 6.77 -4.35 12.10
N ASP A 324 6.36 -5.43 11.43
CA ASP A 324 6.20 -5.44 9.97
C ASP A 324 5.06 -4.52 9.51
N ALA A 325 3.98 -4.37 10.29
CA ALA A 325 2.94 -3.40 9.98
C ALA A 325 3.40 -1.95 10.17
N HIS A 326 4.24 -1.66 11.17
CA HIS A 326 4.91 -0.35 11.27
C HIS A 326 5.85 -0.10 10.09
N ALA A 327 6.58 -1.12 9.63
CA ALA A 327 7.46 -1.04 8.46
C ALA A 327 6.65 -0.82 7.16
N GLY A 328 5.52 -1.50 7.00
CA GLY A 328 4.58 -1.30 5.91
C GLY A 328 3.98 0.11 5.91
N LEU A 329 3.57 0.62 7.08
CA LEU A 329 3.07 1.99 7.23
C LEU A 329 4.13 3.03 6.88
N CYS A 330 5.36 2.85 7.36
CA CYS A 330 6.53 3.66 6.99
C CYS A 330 6.68 3.74 5.46
N ARG A 331 6.68 2.59 4.77
CA ARG A 331 6.78 2.55 3.30
C ARG A 331 5.62 3.25 2.62
N ALA A 332 4.38 3.03 3.08
CA ALA A 332 3.21 3.67 2.48
C ALA A 332 3.21 5.20 2.68
N LEU A 333 3.68 5.71 3.81
CA LEU A 333 3.82 7.15 4.04
C LEU A 333 4.97 7.77 3.21
N LEU A 334 6.04 7.00 2.94
CA LEU A 334 7.12 7.44 2.04
C LEU A 334 6.66 7.52 0.59
N GLU A 335 5.71 6.67 0.17
CA GLU A 335 5.04 6.77 -1.14
C GLU A 335 4.04 7.96 -1.20
N GLU A 336 3.79 8.66 -0.09
CA GLU A 336 2.99 9.88 -0.05
C GLU A 336 3.85 11.15 -0.11
N TYR A 337 5.19 11.03 0.00
CA TYR A 337 6.09 12.17 0.13
C TYR A 337 6.03 13.17 -1.05
N TRP A 338 5.64 12.73 -2.25
CA TRP A 338 5.43 13.61 -3.41
C TRP A 338 4.07 14.33 -3.40
N MET A 339 3.28 14.22 -2.32
CA MET A 339 1.95 14.84 -2.20
C MET A 339 1.94 16.16 -1.42
N GLU A 340 0.79 16.86 -1.42
CA GLU A 340 0.66 18.25 -0.90
C GLU A 340 1.17 18.44 0.55
N GLU A 341 1.19 17.37 1.36
CA GLU A 341 1.66 17.37 2.75
C GLU A 341 3.01 16.66 2.95
N ALA A 342 3.89 16.67 1.95
CA ALA A 342 5.21 16.02 1.92
C ALA A 342 5.98 16.03 3.26
N GLN A 343 6.08 17.21 3.90
CA GLN A 343 6.83 17.35 5.15
C GLN A 343 6.18 16.64 6.34
N ARG A 344 4.84 16.60 6.39
CA ARG A 344 4.09 15.88 7.42
C ARG A 344 4.18 14.38 7.18
N ALA A 345 3.95 13.95 5.94
CA ALA A 345 4.08 12.55 5.53
C ALA A 345 5.48 11.99 5.87
N LEU A 346 6.54 12.77 5.63
CA LEU A 346 7.90 12.37 5.98
C LEU A 346 8.13 12.27 7.51
N ALA A 347 7.53 13.16 8.29
CA ALA A 347 7.61 13.10 9.76
C ALA A 347 6.86 11.88 10.33
N ASP A 348 5.67 11.60 9.80
CA ASP A 348 4.87 10.44 10.21
C ASP A 348 5.53 9.13 9.76
N ALA A 349 6.09 9.11 8.54
CA ALA A 349 6.92 8.00 8.07
C ALA A 349 8.08 7.73 9.02
N ALA A 350 8.84 8.77 9.39
CA ALA A 350 9.97 8.63 10.31
C ALA A 350 9.55 8.00 11.65
N GLN A 351 8.38 8.37 12.19
CA GLN A 351 7.85 7.76 13.41
C GLN A 351 7.56 6.27 13.23
N ALA A 352 6.87 5.90 12.14
CA ALA A 352 6.55 4.51 11.83
C ALA A 352 7.83 3.67 11.60
N CYS A 353 8.80 4.17 10.84
CA CYS A 353 10.06 3.45 10.58
C CYS A 353 10.85 3.25 11.88
N ASN A 354 10.91 4.27 12.74
CA ASN A 354 11.58 4.18 14.04
C ASN A 354 10.90 3.19 14.98
N ARG A 355 9.56 3.14 14.97
CA ARG A 355 8.82 2.17 15.79
C ARG A 355 9.08 0.74 15.33
N ALA A 356 9.10 0.49 14.01
CA ALA A 356 9.47 -0.81 13.46
C ALA A 356 10.89 -1.22 13.91
N LEU A 357 11.87 -0.31 13.79
CA LEU A 357 13.26 -0.54 14.21
C LEU A 357 13.41 -0.83 15.70
N GLN A 358 12.62 -0.18 16.56
CA GLN A 358 12.63 -0.45 18.00
C GLN A 358 12.07 -1.83 18.34
N LEU A 359 11.07 -2.29 17.60
CA LEU A 359 10.39 -3.57 17.83
C LEU A 359 11.19 -4.75 17.28
N ALA A 360 11.73 -4.62 16.07
CA ALA A 360 12.44 -5.70 15.38
C ALA A 360 13.60 -5.17 14.51
N PRO A 361 14.73 -4.76 15.12
CA PRO A 361 15.83 -4.06 14.42
C PRO A 361 16.54 -4.89 13.32
N THR A 362 16.36 -6.20 13.32
CA THR A 362 16.95 -7.13 12.36
C THR A 362 15.91 -7.75 11.41
N ALA A 363 14.61 -7.48 11.58
CA ALA A 363 13.58 -8.04 10.71
C ALA A 363 13.75 -7.51 9.27
N PRO A 364 13.65 -8.38 8.24
CA PRO A 364 13.83 -7.96 6.85
C PRO A 364 12.93 -6.80 6.45
N ALA A 365 11.63 -6.85 6.76
CA ALA A 365 10.69 -5.79 6.44
C ALA A 365 11.08 -4.44 7.09
N THR A 366 11.55 -4.48 8.34
CA THR A 366 11.98 -3.30 9.09
C THR A 366 13.24 -2.67 8.50
N ARG A 367 14.25 -3.48 8.18
CA ARG A 367 15.49 -3.04 7.52
C ARG A 367 15.21 -2.47 6.13
N LEU A 368 14.31 -3.11 5.36
CA LEU A 368 13.91 -2.63 4.04
C LEU A 368 13.22 -1.26 4.12
N ALA A 369 12.29 -1.09 5.07
CA ALA A 369 11.62 0.18 5.31
C ALA A 369 12.59 1.29 5.74
N GLN A 370 13.58 0.97 6.57
CA GLN A 370 14.65 1.91 6.94
C GLN A 370 15.50 2.32 5.73
N ALA A 371 15.91 1.37 4.89
CA ALA A 371 16.68 1.65 3.68
C ALA A 371 15.89 2.53 2.70
N HIS A 372 14.58 2.28 2.55
CA HIS A 372 13.69 3.13 1.78
C HIS A 372 13.62 4.56 2.37
N PHE A 373 13.49 4.71 3.69
CA PHE A 373 13.54 6.02 4.34
C PHE A 373 14.85 6.77 4.04
N LEU A 374 15.99 6.08 4.10
CA LEU A 374 17.30 6.64 3.74
C LEU A 374 17.33 7.12 2.29
N ARG A 375 16.80 6.32 1.35
CA ARG A 375 16.69 6.68 -0.07
C ARG A 375 15.87 7.94 -0.28
N VAL A 376 14.65 8.00 0.27
CA VAL A 376 13.74 9.16 0.10
C VAL A 376 14.31 10.42 0.74
N THR A 377 15.09 10.29 1.82
CA THR A 377 15.77 11.42 2.47
C THR A 377 17.12 11.79 1.82
N GLY A 378 17.47 11.18 0.68
CA GLY A 378 18.67 11.49 -0.10
C GLY A 378 19.98 10.88 0.41
N ARG A 379 19.92 10.01 1.43
CA ARG A 379 21.06 9.28 1.99
C ARG A 379 21.28 7.98 1.21
N LEU A 380 21.55 8.13 -0.09
CA LEU A 380 21.51 7.05 -1.08
C LEU A 380 22.56 5.97 -0.79
N GLU A 381 23.78 6.35 -0.43
CA GLU A 381 24.88 5.42 -0.13
C GLU A 381 24.56 4.55 1.10
N GLU A 382 23.99 5.14 2.15
CA GLU A 382 23.62 4.40 3.36
C GLU A 382 22.42 3.47 3.12
N ALA A 383 21.53 3.84 2.19
CA ALA A 383 20.48 2.96 1.72
C ALA A 383 21.07 1.74 1.00
N LEU A 384 22.05 1.94 0.10
CA LEU A 384 22.74 0.84 -0.59
C LEU A 384 23.45 -0.12 0.37
N ASP A 385 24.16 0.40 1.38
CA ASP A 385 24.80 -0.44 2.41
C ASP A 385 23.74 -1.29 3.14
N SER A 386 22.59 -0.70 3.44
CA SER A 386 21.48 -1.39 4.10
C SER A 386 20.85 -2.49 3.24
N TYR A 387 20.66 -2.24 1.94
CA TYR A 387 20.23 -3.26 0.98
C TYR A 387 21.27 -4.37 0.84
N GLY A 388 22.58 -4.05 0.83
CA GLY A 388 23.65 -5.05 0.79
C GLY A 388 23.63 -6.02 1.97
N ILE A 389 23.32 -5.53 3.18
CA ILE A 389 23.15 -6.38 4.37
C ILE A 389 21.96 -7.33 4.21
N LEU A 390 20.81 -6.83 3.74
CA LEU A 390 19.63 -7.66 3.46
C LEU A 390 19.94 -8.76 2.44
N LEU A 391 20.59 -8.38 1.34
CA LEU A 391 20.95 -9.29 0.25
C LEU A 391 22.06 -10.29 0.62
N THR A 392 22.82 -10.04 1.70
CA THR A 392 23.73 -11.05 2.26
C THR A 392 22.96 -12.18 2.93
N GLY A 393 21.82 -11.87 3.58
CA GLY A 393 20.96 -12.85 4.24
C GLY A 393 20.01 -13.56 3.25
N ASN A 394 19.41 -12.81 2.33
CA ASN A 394 18.58 -13.34 1.25
C ASN A 394 18.99 -12.70 -0.10
N PRO A 395 19.89 -13.34 -0.87
CA PRO A 395 20.35 -12.81 -2.17
C PRO A 395 19.26 -12.66 -3.23
N ARG A 396 18.08 -13.25 -3.01
CA ARG A 396 16.94 -13.22 -3.92
C ARG A 396 15.77 -12.41 -3.37
N ASP A 397 15.98 -11.54 -2.39
CA ASP A 397 14.94 -10.62 -1.95
C ASP A 397 14.61 -9.63 -3.09
N ALA A 398 13.50 -9.91 -3.79
CA ALA A 398 13.09 -9.13 -4.95
C ALA A 398 12.76 -7.67 -4.61
N ALA A 399 12.30 -7.39 -3.38
CA ALA A 399 11.98 -6.03 -2.96
C ALA A 399 13.26 -5.24 -2.68
N ALA A 400 14.25 -5.84 -1.99
CA ALA A 400 15.54 -5.21 -1.76
C ALA A 400 16.32 -4.98 -3.06
N LEU A 401 16.32 -5.95 -3.99
CA LEU A 401 16.94 -5.80 -5.31
C LEU A 401 16.30 -4.68 -6.14
N LEU A 402 14.96 -4.58 -6.10
CA LEU A 402 14.25 -3.52 -6.81
C LEU A 402 14.55 -2.14 -6.23
N ASP A 403 14.46 -1.99 -4.91
CA ASP A 403 14.74 -0.71 -4.25
C ASP A 403 16.22 -0.29 -4.42
N MET A 404 17.14 -1.26 -4.44
CA MET A 404 18.54 -1.03 -4.79
C MET A 404 18.69 -0.49 -6.22
N ALA A 405 17.98 -1.07 -7.19
CA ALA A 405 18.00 -0.59 -8.58
C ALA A 405 17.50 0.86 -8.69
N VAL A 406 16.41 1.20 -8.00
CA VAL A 406 15.87 2.58 -7.97
C VAL A 406 16.85 3.54 -7.30
N THR A 407 17.53 3.13 -6.23
CA THR A 407 18.56 3.94 -5.54
C THR A 407 19.75 4.23 -6.44
N LEU A 408 20.23 3.20 -7.16
CA LEU A 408 21.35 3.33 -8.08
C LEU A 408 21.01 4.23 -9.28
N LEU A 409 19.77 4.20 -9.75
CA LEU A 409 19.29 5.16 -10.76
C LEU A 409 19.31 6.60 -10.23
N GLN A 410 18.91 6.83 -8.97
CA GLN A 410 19.00 8.16 -8.36
C GLN A 410 20.45 8.64 -8.21
N LEU A 411 21.38 7.75 -7.87
CA LEU A 411 22.82 8.04 -7.85
C LEU A 411 23.34 8.37 -9.25
N PHE A 412 22.94 7.61 -10.27
CA PHE A 412 23.28 7.90 -11.65
C PHE A 412 22.77 9.29 -12.08
N HIS A 413 21.54 9.67 -11.75
CA HIS A 413 21.02 11.01 -12.05
C HIS A 413 21.78 12.12 -11.31
N ARG A 414 22.29 11.84 -10.11
CA ARG A 414 23.07 12.80 -9.31
C ARG A 414 24.49 12.99 -9.86
N ASP A 415 25.17 11.89 -10.17
CA ASP A 415 26.63 11.89 -10.41
C ASP A 415 27.01 11.62 -11.88
N GLY A 416 26.09 11.08 -12.69
CA GLY A 416 26.32 10.72 -14.08
C GLY A 416 27.25 9.52 -14.28
N ASN A 417 27.51 8.72 -13.23
CA ASN A 417 28.45 7.60 -13.28
C ASN A 417 27.82 6.36 -13.96
N PRO A 418 28.29 5.94 -15.14
CA PRO A 418 27.67 4.83 -15.88
C PRO A 418 27.70 3.48 -15.14
N ALA A 419 28.63 3.30 -14.21
CA ALA A 419 28.69 2.08 -13.41
C ALA A 419 27.45 1.90 -12.52
N ASP A 420 26.86 3.00 -12.04
CA ASP A 420 25.66 2.96 -11.22
C ASP A 420 24.44 2.56 -12.06
N LEU A 421 24.35 3.03 -13.31
CA LEU A 421 23.29 2.62 -14.23
C LEU A 421 23.36 1.13 -14.60
N GLU A 422 24.56 0.61 -14.84
CA GLU A 422 24.76 -0.83 -15.11
C GLU A 422 24.47 -1.69 -13.88
N ALA A 423 24.88 -1.23 -12.69
CA ALA A 423 24.52 -1.89 -11.44
C ALA A 423 23.00 -1.88 -11.20
N ALA A 424 22.32 -0.77 -11.51
CA ALA A 424 20.86 -0.67 -11.41
C ALA A 424 20.17 -1.66 -12.34
N ARG A 425 20.61 -1.76 -13.61
CA ARG A 425 20.12 -2.73 -14.59
C ARG A 425 20.29 -4.17 -14.10
N ALA A 426 21.47 -4.49 -13.55
CA ALA A 426 21.75 -5.81 -13.00
C ALA A 426 20.83 -6.15 -11.81
N ALA A 427 20.63 -5.22 -10.88
CA ALA A 427 19.75 -5.39 -9.73
C ALA A 427 18.27 -5.58 -10.15
N ALA A 428 17.76 -4.75 -11.07
CA ALA A 428 16.40 -4.89 -11.60
C ALA A 428 16.21 -6.23 -12.33
N THR A 429 17.21 -6.68 -13.10
CA THR A 429 17.18 -7.99 -13.78
C THR A 429 17.13 -9.14 -12.77
N GLN A 430 17.93 -9.08 -11.70
CA GLN A 430 17.89 -10.07 -10.63
C GLN A 430 16.54 -10.06 -9.90
N ALA A 431 15.94 -8.88 -9.66
CA ALA A 431 14.61 -8.75 -9.08
C ALA A 431 13.53 -9.40 -9.96
N THR A 432 13.63 -9.25 -11.30
CA THR A 432 12.74 -9.90 -12.27
C THR A 432 12.82 -11.43 -12.18
N VAL A 433 14.02 -12.00 -11.98
CA VAL A 433 14.23 -13.44 -11.80
C VAL A 433 13.76 -13.92 -10.42
N ALA A 434 13.91 -13.09 -9.38
CA ALA A 434 13.47 -13.40 -8.03
C ALA A 434 11.93 -13.36 -7.88
N ALA A 435 11.24 -12.51 -8.65
CA ALA A 435 9.79 -12.39 -8.66
C ALA A 435 9.24 -12.42 -10.11
N PRO A 436 9.16 -13.61 -10.74
CA PRO A 436 8.81 -13.76 -12.15
C PRO A 436 7.39 -13.30 -12.51
N ASP A 437 6.46 -13.33 -11.56
CA ASP A 437 5.08 -12.88 -11.77
C ASP A 437 4.86 -11.40 -11.40
N PHE A 438 5.87 -10.73 -10.84
CA PHE A 438 5.73 -9.34 -10.39
C PHE A 438 6.08 -8.35 -11.50
N TRP A 439 5.20 -7.37 -11.74
CA TRP A 439 5.32 -6.42 -12.85
C TRP A 439 6.30 -5.27 -12.61
N LYS A 440 6.55 -4.88 -11.35
CA LYS A 440 7.38 -3.70 -11.04
C LYS A 440 8.85 -3.84 -11.48
N PRO A 441 9.53 -4.99 -11.29
CA PRO A 441 10.90 -5.16 -11.76
C PRO A 441 11.10 -4.90 -13.26
N PRO A 442 10.35 -5.53 -14.20
CA PRO A 442 10.48 -5.22 -15.62
C PRO A 442 10.00 -3.79 -15.97
N PHE A 443 9.06 -3.21 -15.23
CA PHE A 443 8.65 -1.80 -15.41
C PHE A 443 9.79 -0.82 -15.09
N TRP A 444 10.52 -1.05 -14.00
CA TRP A 444 11.70 -0.24 -13.65
C TRP A 444 12.87 -0.52 -14.59
N LEU A 445 13.05 -1.76 -15.04
CA LEU A 445 14.02 -2.09 -16.08
C LEU A 445 13.76 -1.29 -17.36
N ALA A 446 12.50 -1.16 -17.79
CA ALA A 446 12.16 -0.33 -18.95
C ALA A 446 12.60 1.14 -18.80
N THR A 447 12.46 1.70 -17.59
CA THR A 447 12.91 3.06 -17.27
C THR A 447 14.45 3.16 -17.31
N LEU A 448 15.16 2.15 -16.81
CA LEU A 448 16.62 2.07 -16.86
C LEU A 448 17.14 1.98 -18.30
N GLU A 449 16.51 1.15 -19.13
CA GLU A 449 16.87 1.01 -20.55
C GLU A 449 16.61 2.29 -21.34
N TYR A 450 15.49 2.97 -21.05
CA TYR A 450 15.21 4.28 -21.63
C TYR A 450 16.27 5.31 -21.23
N THR A 451 16.67 5.33 -19.96
CA THR A 451 17.72 6.20 -19.43
C THR A 451 19.08 5.92 -20.08
N ALA A 452 19.36 4.64 -20.40
CA ALA A 452 20.55 4.24 -21.15
C ALA A 452 20.50 4.60 -22.65
N GLY A 453 19.37 5.11 -23.14
CA GLY A 453 19.14 5.44 -24.55
C GLY A 453 18.74 4.25 -25.43
N ASP A 454 18.53 3.06 -24.85
CA ASP A 454 18.06 1.88 -25.58
C ASP A 454 16.52 1.82 -25.56
N ILE A 455 15.90 2.59 -26.45
CA ILE A 455 14.44 2.64 -26.58
C ILE A 455 13.86 1.26 -26.97
N GLY A 456 14.62 0.44 -27.70
CA GLY A 456 14.19 -0.89 -28.09
C GLY A 456 14.07 -1.83 -26.89
N ALA A 457 15.10 -1.86 -26.05
CA ALA A 457 15.08 -2.60 -24.79
C ALA A 457 14.03 -2.06 -23.82
N ALA A 458 13.85 -0.73 -23.75
CA ALA A 458 12.81 -0.10 -22.93
C ALA A 458 11.40 -0.59 -23.32
N ILE A 459 11.09 -0.63 -24.61
CA ILE A 459 9.81 -1.17 -25.11
C ILE A 459 9.67 -2.65 -24.74
N ALA A 460 10.73 -3.46 -24.92
CA ALA A 460 10.69 -4.89 -24.62
C ALA A 460 10.40 -5.16 -23.13
N SER A 461 11.07 -4.45 -22.21
CA SER A 461 10.84 -4.58 -20.77
C SER A 461 9.48 -4.04 -20.35
N ALA A 462 8.98 -2.96 -20.97
CA ALA A 462 7.64 -2.45 -20.69
C ALA A 462 6.53 -3.41 -21.17
N GLU A 463 6.73 -4.09 -22.30
CA GLU A 463 5.84 -5.15 -22.78
C GLU A 463 5.86 -6.38 -21.86
N GLU A 464 7.03 -6.75 -21.33
CA GLU A 464 7.14 -7.80 -20.31
C GLU A 464 6.36 -7.44 -19.04
N ALA A 465 6.50 -6.20 -18.55
CA ALA A 465 5.72 -5.70 -17.41
C ALA A 465 4.21 -5.77 -17.69
N ARG A 466 3.77 -5.31 -18.87
CA ARG A 466 2.38 -5.36 -19.32
C ARG A 466 1.83 -6.79 -19.39
N GLY A 467 2.69 -7.76 -19.75
CA GLY A 467 2.33 -9.18 -19.79
C GLY A 467 2.04 -9.79 -18.41
N ARG A 468 2.58 -9.19 -17.34
CA ARG A 468 2.36 -9.62 -15.95
C ARG A 468 1.18 -8.89 -15.32
N GLU A 469 1.12 -7.57 -15.50
CA GLU A 469 0.00 -6.75 -15.07
C GLU A 469 -0.26 -5.65 -16.11
N GLU A 470 -1.50 -5.48 -16.54
CA GLU A 470 -1.88 -4.35 -17.39
C GLU A 470 -2.49 -3.25 -16.53
N ASN A 471 -1.78 -2.11 -16.41
CA ASN A 471 -2.26 -0.91 -15.76
C ASN A 471 -1.88 0.35 -16.56
N GLU A 472 -2.52 1.47 -16.24
CA GLU A 472 -2.46 2.70 -17.02
C GLU A 472 -1.07 3.34 -17.04
N PHE A 473 -0.27 3.15 -15.98
CA PHE A 473 1.08 3.70 -15.90
C PHE A 473 2.07 2.92 -16.76
N ILE A 474 1.97 1.58 -16.79
CA ILE A 474 2.75 0.75 -17.73
C ILE A 474 2.41 1.14 -19.17
N LEU A 475 1.12 1.24 -19.49
CA LEU A 475 0.66 1.59 -20.84
C LEU A 475 1.11 3.00 -21.25
N ALA A 476 1.12 3.95 -20.32
CA ALA A 476 1.61 5.30 -20.59
C ALA A 476 3.12 5.34 -20.82
N ASN A 477 3.91 4.62 -20.02
CA ASN A 477 5.35 4.53 -20.25
C ASN A 477 5.64 3.84 -21.59
N LEU A 478 4.95 2.74 -21.90
CA LEU A 478 5.03 2.06 -23.18
C LEU A 478 4.67 3.00 -24.34
N GLY A 479 3.59 3.76 -24.21
CA GLY A 479 3.20 4.76 -25.19
C GLY A 479 4.26 5.85 -25.38
N THR A 480 4.90 6.29 -24.30
CA THR A 480 6.00 7.27 -24.32
C THR A 480 7.24 6.70 -24.99
N PHE A 481 7.59 5.43 -24.75
CA PHE A 481 8.71 4.78 -25.43
C PHE A 481 8.43 4.60 -26.93
N TYR A 482 7.21 4.23 -27.32
CA TYR A 482 6.81 4.22 -28.72
C TYR A 482 6.85 5.61 -29.34
N PHE A 483 6.40 6.63 -28.61
CA PHE A 483 6.48 8.02 -29.05
C PHE A 483 7.92 8.46 -29.29
N CYS A 484 8.84 8.13 -28.38
CA CYS A 484 10.26 8.44 -28.53
C CYS A 484 10.93 7.62 -29.63
N ALA A 485 10.45 6.41 -29.93
CA ALA A 485 10.80 5.65 -31.12
C ALA A 485 10.18 6.19 -32.42
N ASN A 486 9.45 7.33 -32.36
CA ASN A 486 8.68 7.91 -33.45
C ASN A 486 7.61 6.96 -34.05
N ASN A 487 7.16 5.97 -33.27
CA ASN A 487 6.08 5.05 -33.62
C ASN A 487 4.74 5.58 -33.07
N LEU A 488 4.24 6.65 -33.70
CA LEU A 488 3.04 7.38 -33.24
C LEU A 488 1.77 6.53 -33.23
N THR A 489 1.70 5.51 -34.10
CA THR A 489 0.55 4.58 -34.15
C THR A 489 0.48 3.75 -32.88
N GLN A 490 1.59 3.11 -32.47
CA GLN A 490 1.61 2.31 -31.25
C GLN A 490 1.50 3.19 -30.00
N ALA A 491 2.12 4.38 -30.00
CA ALA A 491 1.96 5.35 -28.93
C ALA A 491 0.49 5.69 -28.68
N ARG A 492 -0.26 6.02 -29.75
CA ARG A 492 -1.70 6.31 -29.67
C ARG A 492 -2.48 5.13 -29.09
N LEU A 493 -2.25 3.91 -29.61
CA LEU A 493 -2.97 2.71 -29.15
C LEU A 493 -2.73 2.45 -27.66
N ALA A 494 -1.50 2.60 -27.18
CA ALA A 494 -1.17 2.43 -25.77
C ALA A 494 -1.88 3.47 -24.89
N TYR A 495 -1.87 4.75 -25.28
CA TYR A 495 -2.57 5.80 -24.53
C TYR A 495 -4.09 5.66 -24.57
N GLU A 496 -4.67 5.25 -25.69
CA GLU A 496 -6.10 4.91 -25.79
C GLU A 496 -6.46 3.75 -24.86
N ARG A 497 -5.65 2.69 -24.83
CA ARG A 497 -5.84 1.56 -23.91
C ARG A 497 -5.74 2.02 -22.45
N ALA A 498 -4.77 2.88 -22.11
CA ALA A 498 -4.61 3.42 -20.76
C ALA A 498 -5.88 4.16 -20.30
N ARG A 499 -6.45 4.99 -21.17
CA ARG A 499 -7.71 5.69 -20.91
C ARG A 499 -8.89 4.73 -20.74
N ASP A 500 -8.95 3.68 -21.56
CA ASP A 500 -10.08 2.75 -21.55
C ASP A 500 -10.10 1.87 -20.29
N ILE A 501 -8.95 1.46 -19.78
CA ILE A 501 -8.88 0.65 -18.54
C ILE A 501 -8.98 1.50 -17.26
N ALA A 502 -8.54 2.77 -17.32
CA ALA A 502 -8.56 3.68 -16.19
C ALA A 502 -9.14 5.05 -16.60
N PRO A 503 -10.44 5.14 -16.91
CA PRO A 503 -11.06 6.38 -17.41
C PRO A 503 -11.11 7.52 -16.39
N GLN A 504 -10.88 7.21 -15.11
CA GLN A 504 -10.77 8.19 -14.02
C GLN A 504 -9.33 8.65 -13.80
N SER A 505 -8.34 7.98 -14.40
CA SER A 505 -6.95 8.41 -14.36
C SER A 505 -6.73 9.54 -15.36
N TYR A 506 -5.88 10.51 -15.01
CA TYR A 506 -5.50 11.60 -15.89
C TYR A 506 -4.59 11.13 -17.04
N VAL A 507 -3.91 10.00 -16.83
CA VAL A 507 -2.77 9.55 -17.62
C VAL A 507 -3.10 9.40 -19.10
N GLY A 508 -4.13 8.62 -19.45
CA GLY A 508 -4.49 8.39 -20.85
C GLY A 508 -4.84 9.66 -21.61
N ASP A 509 -5.52 10.60 -20.96
CA ASP A 509 -5.93 11.86 -21.58
C ASP A 509 -4.80 12.88 -21.73
N GLU A 510 -3.91 12.99 -20.74
CA GLU A 510 -2.75 13.88 -20.83
C GLU A 510 -1.86 13.50 -22.03
N PHE A 511 -1.55 12.21 -22.16
CA PHE A 511 -0.66 11.74 -23.23
C PHE A 511 -1.34 11.71 -24.60
N LEU A 512 -2.65 11.42 -24.70
CA LEU A 512 -3.39 11.65 -25.95
C LEU A 512 -3.44 13.14 -26.33
N GLY A 513 -3.60 14.02 -25.35
CA GLY A 513 -3.55 15.46 -25.53
C GLY A 513 -2.20 15.93 -26.08
N MET A 514 -1.10 15.30 -25.66
CA MET A 514 0.24 15.54 -26.24
C MET A 514 0.29 15.16 -27.73
N LEU A 515 -0.23 13.99 -28.12
CA LEU A 515 -0.24 13.58 -29.53
C LEU A 515 -1.09 14.50 -30.41
N LEU A 516 -2.25 14.95 -29.91
CA LEU A 516 -3.09 15.91 -30.62
C LEU A 516 -2.40 17.27 -30.77
N TYR A 517 -1.69 17.73 -29.73
CA TYR A 517 -0.90 18.97 -29.80
C TYR A 517 0.14 18.91 -30.93
N LEU A 518 0.88 17.80 -31.03
CA LEU A 518 1.90 17.60 -32.07
C LEU A 518 1.29 17.47 -33.48
N GLN A 519 0.03 17.04 -33.58
CA GLN A 519 -0.74 16.98 -34.83
C GLN A 519 -1.44 18.30 -35.18
N ALA A 520 -1.19 19.37 -34.41
CA ALA A 520 -1.83 20.68 -34.51
C ALA A 520 -3.35 20.67 -34.29
N ASP A 521 -3.91 19.62 -33.67
CA ASP A 521 -5.27 19.64 -33.12
C ASP A 521 -5.24 20.23 -31.70
N TYR A 522 -5.05 21.55 -31.64
CA TYR A 522 -4.90 22.27 -30.38
C TYR A 522 -6.20 22.32 -29.57
N ALA A 523 -7.35 22.35 -30.24
CA ALA A 523 -8.65 22.36 -29.58
C ALA A 523 -8.92 21.00 -28.90
N GLY A 524 -8.72 19.89 -29.61
CA GLY A 524 -8.83 18.55 -29.03
C GLY A 524 -7.81 18.30 -27.92
N SER A 525 -6.57 18.76 -28.12
CA SER A 525 -5.52 18.72 -27.09
C SER A 525 -5.93 19.45 -25.81
N ALA A 526 -6.41 20.70 -25.91
CA ALA A 526 -6.84 21.48 -24.76
C ALA A 526 -8.02 20.81 -24.02
N GLN A 527 -8.95 20.21 -24.76
CA GLN A 527 -10.09 19.50 -24.17
C GLN A 527 -9.64 18.28 -23.35
N LEU A 528 -8.77 17.42 -23.90
CA LEU A 528 -8.28 16.25 -23.19
C LEU A 528 -7.42 16.62 -21.98
N ARG A 529 -6.53 17.60 -22.12
CA ARG A 529 -5.67 18.06 -21.01
C ARG A 529 -6.47 18.71 -19.87
N GLN A 530 -7.51 19.48 -20.19
CA GLN A 530 -8.41 20.00 -19.15
C GLN A 530 -9.11 18.86 -18.41
N ARG A 531 -9.63 17.85 -19.14
CA ARG A 531 -10.26 16.68 -18.51
C ARG A 531 -9.27 15.89 -17.64
N ALA A 532 -8.02 15.76 -18.08
CA ALA A 532 -6.96 15.12 -17.30
C ALA A 532 -6.71 15.85 -15.98
N ILE A 533 -6.60 17.18 -15.99
CA ILE A 533 -6.46 18.01 -14.79
C ILE A 533 -7.69 17.92 -13.89
N ASP A 534 -8.89 17.93 -14.46
CA ASP A 534 -10.14 17.82 -13.71
C ASP A 534 -10.23 16.45 -12.99
N ASN A 535 -9.83 15.36 -13.67
CA ASN A 535 -9.77 14.01 -13.09
C ASN A 535 -8.72 13.92 -11.97
N LEU A 536 -7.52 14.47 -12.18
CA LEU A 536 -6.46 14.55 -11.18
C LEU A 536 -6.97 15.25 -9.90
N SER A 537 -7.59 16.43 -10.08
CA SER A 537 -8.12 17.26 -8.99
C SER A 537 -9.30 16.59 -8.27
N ALA A 538 -10.15 15.87 -8.99
CA ALA A 538 -11.32 15.20 -8.41
C ALA A 538 -10.96 14.06 -7.43
N VAL A 539 -9.78 13.46 -7.61
CA VAL A 539 -9.29 12.37 -6.76
C VAL A 539 -8.44 12.88 -5.59
N GLY A 540 -8.11 14.18 -5.57
CA GLY A 540 -7.28 14.79 -4.52
C GLY A 540 -5.78 14.75 -4.83
N GLN A 541 -5.39 14.35 -6.05
CA GLN A 541 -3.99 14.25 -6.40
C GLN A 541 -3.35 15.65 -6.51
N PRO A 542 -2.08 15.81 -6.10
CA PRO A 542 -1.36 17.08 -6.20
C PRO A 542 -1.34 17.57 -7.65
N GLU A 543 -1.59 18.87 -7.83
CA GLU A 543 -1.52 19.47 -9.16
C GLU A 543 -0.09 19.41 -9.73
N ILE A 544 0.02 19.02 -11.01
CA ILE A 544 1.29 18.86 -11.74
C ILE A 544 1.50 20.07 -12.66
N HIS A 545 2.59 20.82 -12.48
CA HIS A 545 2.81 22.07 -13.24
C HIS A 545 2.94 21.83 -14.74
N GLU A 546 3.50 20.68 -15.15
CA GLU A 546 3.67 20.31 -16.56
C GLU A 546 2.34 20.18 -17.27
N MET A 547 1.32 19.63 -16.62
CA MET A 547 -0.03 19.50 -17.19
C MET A 547 -0.65 20.88 -17.43
N TRP A 548 -0.50 21.80 -16.48
CA TRP A 548 -0.95 23.19 -16.65
C TRP A 548 -0.19 23.93 -17.75
N GLY A 549 1.14 23.79 -17.81
CA GLY A 549 1.95 24.39 -18.87
C GLY A 549 1.62 23.82 -20.25
N ASN A 550 1.36 22.52 -20.32
CA ASN A 550 0.92 21.80 -21.51
C ASN A 550 -0.47 22.27 -21.97
N LEU A 551 -1.43 22.43 -21.06
CA LEU A 551 -2.75 22.99 -21.35
C LEU A 551 -2.64 24.45 -21.83
N ALA A 552 -1.78 25.24 -21.22
CA ALA A 552 -1.52 26.62 -21.62
C ALA A 552 -1.00 26.72 -23.06
N ASP A 553 -0.06 25.85 -23.43
CA ASP A 553 0.46 25.71 -24.79
C ASP A 553 -0.67 25.38 -25.79
N SER A 554 -1.56 24.44 -25.45
CA SER A 554 -2.71 24.07 -26.28
C SER A 554 -3.70 25.22 -26.43
N TYR A 555 -4.02 25.96 -25.35
CA TYR A 555 -4.88 27.14 -25.42
C TYR A 555 -4.27 28.26 -26.25
N LEU A 556 -2.97 28.50 -26.11
CA LEU A 556 -2.27 29.54 -26.84
C LEU A 556 -2.37 29.32 -28.35
N HIS A 557 -2.08 28.10 -28.80
CA HIS A 557 -2.11 27.75 -30.22
C HIS A 557 -3.54 27.62 -30.78
N ASN A 558 -4.53 27.40 -29.91
CA ASN A 558 -5.96 27.47 -30.25
C ASN A 558 -6.52 28.92 -30.25
N GLY A 559 -5.68 29.95 -30.05
CA GLY A 559 -6.09 31.35 -30.02
C GLY A 559 -6.82 31.80 -28.74
N ALA A 560 -6.90 30.94 -27.73
CA ALA A 560 -7.55 31.21 -26.45
C ALA A 560 -6.59 31.89 -25.45
N SER A 561 -6.00 33.03 -25.82
CA SER A 561 -4.92 33.68 -25.07
C SER A 561 -5.24 33.94 -23.60
N ALA A 562 -6.45 34.37 -23.27
CA ALA A 562 -6.85 34.59 -21.87
C ALA A 562 -6.88 33.30 -21.04
N ALA A 563 -7.26 32.17 -21.64
CA ALA A 563 -7.21 30.86 -20.99
C ALA A 563 -5.76 30.37 -20.85
N ALA A 564 -4.94 30.59 -21.89
CA ALA A 564 -3.51 30.27 -21.84
C ALA A 564 -2.78 31.02 -20.71
N VAL A 565 -3.05 32.32 -20.52
CA VAL A 565 -2.48 33.11 -19.42
C VAL A 565 -2.85 32.50 -18.07
N ARG A 566 -4.12 32.16 -17.83
CA ARG A 566 -4.54 31.54 -16.57
C ARG A 566 -3.82 30.21 -16.31
N ALA A 567 -3.70 29.37 -17.33
CA ALA A 567 -3.01 28.10 -17.22
C ALA A 567 -1.49 28.26 -16.99
N PHE A 568 -0.83 29.23 -17.65
CA PHE A 568 0.59 29.53 -17.39
C PHE A 568 0.83 30.10 -15.99
N VAL A 569 -0.07 30.96 -15.49
CA VAL A 569 0.01 31.46 -14.10
C VAL A 569 -0.07 30.29 -13.14
N LYS A 570 -1.02 29.36 -13.35
CA LYS A 570 -1.15 28.19 -12.48
C LYS A 570 0.06 27.25 -12.55
N ALA A 571 0.63 27.04 -13.74
CA ALA A 571 1.86 26.28 -13.91
C ALA A 571 3.05 26.93 -13.17
N ALA A 572 3.19 28.26 -13.26
CA ALA A 572 4.23 29.00 -12.55
C ALA A 572 4.04 28.97 -11.04
N GLU A 573 2.80 29.11 -10.54
CA GLU A 573 2.45 29.01 -9.12
C GLU A 573 2.92 27.67 -8.52
N ILE A 574 2.62 26.57 -9.19
CA ILE A 574 3.00 25.22 -8.73
C ILE A 574 4.53 25.07 -8.77
N ALA A 575 5.19 25.42 -9.88
CA ALA A 575 6.65 25.31 -9.99
C ALA A 575 7.39 26.17 -8.94
N GLU A 576 6.85 27.34 -8.57
CA GLU A 576 7.41 28.16 -7.48
C GLU A 576 7.25 27.49 -6.12
N ARG A 577 6.07 26.92 -5.84
CA ARG A 577 5.81 26.18 -4.60
C ARG A 577 6.80 25.03 -4.43
N ASP A 578 7.04 24.26 -5.50
CA ASP A 578 7.94 23.11 -5.48
C ASP A 578 9.39 23.53 -5.20
N VAL A 579 9.84 24.65 -5.79
CA VAL A 579 11.15 25.25 -5.46
C VAL A 579 11.22 25.73 -4.02
N LEU A 580 10.18 26.39 -3.51
CA LEU A 580 10.12 26.88 -2.12
C LEU A 580 10.07 25.74 -1.08
N GLN A 581 9.52 24.60 -1.46
CA GLN A 581 9.52 23.38 -0.65
C GLN A 581 10.84 22.61 -0.71
N GLY A 582 11.79 23.04 -1.55
CA GLY A 582 13.10 22.41 -1.70
C GLY A 582 13.09 21.12 -2.53
N ILE A 583 11.99 20.83 -3.22
CA ILE A 583 11.84 19.65 -4.10
C ILE A 583 12.09 19.98 -5.58
N GLY A 584 12.27 21.27 -5.92
CA GLY A 584 12.49 21.72 -7.30
C GLY A 584 13.77 21.19 -7.95
N THR A 585 13.62 20.63 -9.15
CA THR A 585 14.67 20.05 -9.99
C THR A 585 15.19 21.04 -11.05
N PRO A 586 16.31 20.75 -11.77
CA PRO A 586 16.71 21.52 -12.95
C PRO A 586 15.64 21.54 -14.05
N ALA A 587 14.85 20.47 -14.20
CA ALA A 587 13.72 20.39 -15.13
C ALA A 587 12.60 21.36 -14.75
N ASP A 588 12.32 21.53 -13.46
CA ASP A 588 11.31 22.46 -12.96
C ASP A 588 11.76 23.90 -13.20
N ARG A 589 13.06 24.19 -13.03
CA ARG A 589 13.64 25.51 -13.38
C ARG A 589 13.54 25.81 -14.88
N ALA A 590 13.81 24.82 -15.74
CA ALA A 590 13.62 24.97 -17.19
C ALA A 590 12.15 25.29 -17.53
N SER A 591 11.22 24.55 -16.94
CA SER A 591 9.78 24.73 -17.14
C SER A 591 9.30 26.08 -16.59
N ARG A 592 9.75 26.48 -15.39
CA ARG A 592 9.47 27.79 -14.78
C ARG A 592 9.97 28.95 -15.63
N GLY A 593 11.21 28.88 -16.11
CA GLY A 593 11.78 29.87 -17.02
C GLY A 593 10.97 30.01 -18.31
N TYR A 594 10.46 28.90 -18.84
CA TYR A 594 9.54 28.91 -19.97
C TYR A 594 8.19 29.57 -19.63
N TYR A 595 7.53 29.20 -18.53
CA TYR A 595 6.23 29.77 -18.15
C TYR A 595 6.29 31.29 -17.98
N TYR A 596 7.30 31.80 -17.27
CA TYR A 596 7.47 33.24 -17.10
C TYR A 596 7.87 33.95 -18.40
N THR A 597 8.62 33.29 -19.29
CA THR A 597 8.89 33.82 -20.63
C THR A 597 7.59 34.01 -21.41
N MET A 598 6.68 33.03 -21.36
CA MET A 598 5.38 33.14 -22.03
C MET A 598 4.49 34.21 -21.38
N LEU A 599 4.46 34.30 -20.05
CA LEU A 599 3.71 35.35 -19.34
C LEU A 599 4.23 36.75 -19.66
N GLN A 600 5.55 36.94 -19.74
CA GLN A 600 6.16 38.21 -20.14
C GLN A 600 5.72 38.67 -21.53
N GLN A 601 5.45 37.73 -22.45
CA GLN A 601 4.97 38.04 -23.80
C GLN A 601 3.47 38.32 -23.85
N LEU A 602 2.68 37.55 -23.10
CA LEU A 602 1.22 37.61 -23.16
C LEU A 602 0.62 38.73 -22.30
N VAL A 603 1.23 39.03 -21.16
CA VAL A 603 0.78 40.02 -20.16
C VAL A 603 1.99 40.79 -19.59
N PRO A 604 2.72 41.55 -20.43
CA PRO A 604 3.97 42.23 -20.03
C PRO A 604 3.79 43.19 -18.85
N GLU A 605 2.59 43.74 -18.65
CA GLU A 605 2.27 44.62 -17.53
C GLU A 605 2.21 43.91 -16.17
N GLN A 606 2.07 42.58 -16.15
CA GLN A 606 1.99 41.76 -14.94
C GLN A 606 3.34 41.17 -14.53
N VAL A 607 4.33 41.17 -15.43
CA VAL A 607 5.68 40.64 -15.16
C VAL A 607 6.65 41.82 -14.95
N PRO A 608 7.19 42.01 -13.73
CA PRO A 608 8.13 43.09 -13.46
C PRO A 608 9.33 43.04 -14.40
N VAL A 609 9.79 44.19 -14.90
CA VAL A 609 10.95 44.27 -15.80
C VAL A 609 12.20 43.64 -15.17
N THR A 610 12.34 43.76 -13.84
CA THR A 610 13.42 43.17 -13.05
C THR A 610 13.40 41.64 -13.03
N ALA A 611 12.25 41.00 -13.28
CA ALA A 611 12.14 39.54 -13.31
C ALA A 611 12.88 38.94 -14.52
N ARG A 612 13.13 39.73 -15.58
CA ARG A 612 13.79 39.24 -16.80
C ARG A 612 15.15 38.62 -16.53
N GLU A 613 15.94 39.23 -15.66
CA GLU A 613 17.28 38.71 -15.32
C GLU A 613 17.19 37.37 -14.59
N HIS A 614 16.21 37.21 -13.70
CA HIS A 614 15.95 35.97 -12.98
C HIS A 614 15.47 34.84 -13.91
N ILE A 615 14.56 35.15 -14.86
CA ILE A 615 14.08 34.18 -15.86
C ILE A 615 15.27 33.64 -16.69
N VAL A 616 16.14 34.53 -17.15
CA VAL A 616 17.33 34.14 -17.93
C VAL A 616 18.29 33.33 -17.05
N ALA A 617 18.48 33.71 -15.79
CA ALA A 617 19.35 32.97 -14.87
C ALA A 617 18.86 31.53 -14.63
N ASP A 618 17.55 31.32 -14.45
CA ASP A 618 16.95 29.98 -14.34
C ASP A 618 17.21 29.14 -15.59
N MET A 619 17.03 29.75 -16.77
CA MET A 619 17.26 29.08 -18.05
C MET A 619 18.74 28.72 -18.27
N GLU A 620 19.68 29.60 -17.92
CA GLU A 620 21.12 29.30 -18.01
C GLU A 620 21.53 28.19 -17.04
N ALA A 621 21.00 28.21 -15.80
CA ALA A 621 21.25 27.16 -14.83
C ALA A 621 20.73 25.80 -15.33
N ALA A 622 19.54 25.76 -15.90
CA ALA A 622 18.99 24.53 -16.48
C ALA A 622 19.78 24.06 -17.72
N SER A 623 20.27 24.98 -18.55
CA SER A 623 21.14 24.67 -19.71
C SER A 623 22.49 24.05 -19.33
N ALA A 624 22.90 24.10 -18.06
CA ALA A 624 24.11 23.45 -17.58
C ALA A 624 23.92 21.97 -17.17
N THR A 625 22.69 21.45 -17.29
CA THR A 625 22.32 20.09 -16.86
C THR A 625 21.74 19.28 -18.01
N ILE A 626 21.79 17.95 -17.89
CA ILE A 626 21.07 17.06 -18.81
C ILE A 626 19.60 17.02 -18.38
N LEU A 627 18.76 17.66 -19.17
CA LEU A 627 17.30 17.65 -19.02
C LEU A 627 16.63 16.48 -19.75
N GLU A 628 15.53 15.99 -19.18
CA GLU A 628 14.55 15.15 -19.88
C GLU A 628 13.99 15.87 -21.13
N PRO A 629 13.51 15.12 -22.15
CA PRO A 629 13.08 15.71 -23.41
C PRO A 629 12.01 16.80 -23.29
N GLY A 630 10.98 16.62 -22.45
CA GLY A 630 9.90 17.59 -22.28
C GLY A 630 10.38 18.97 -21.76
N PRO A 631 11.08 19.03 -20.61
CA PRO A 631 11.72 20.25 -20.12
C PRO A 631 12.72 20.86 -21.11
N ALA A 632 13.51 20.04 -21.81
CA ALA A 632 14.44 20.52 -22.84
C ALA A 632 13.70 21.21 -24.01
N ILE A 633 12.53 20.71 -24.42
CA ILE A 633 11.66 21.37 -25.41
C ILE A 633 11.15 22.72 -24.92
N ARG A 634 10.71 22.82 -23.66
CA ARG A 634 10.27 24.10 -23.07
C ARG A 634 11.42 25.10 -23.00
N LEU A 635 12.62 24.64 -22.64
CA LEU A 635 13.82 25.47 -22.61
C LEU A 635 14.20 25.97 -24.01
N ALA A 636 14.12 25.10 -25.02
CA ALA A 636 14.35 25.48 -26.42
C ALA A 636 13.37 26.57 -26.89
N LYS A 637 12.07 26.38 -26.62
CA LYS A 637 11.04 27.39 -26.91
C LYS A 637 11.35 28.71 -26.20
N ALA A 638 11.72 28.68 -24.92
CA ALA A 638 12.05 29.88 -24.15
C ALA A 638 13.27 30.62 -24.76
N TRP A 639 14.35 29.91 -25.10
CA TRP A 639 15.53 30.52 -25.70
C TRP A 639 15.26 31.17 -27.06
N LEU A 640 14.37 30.60 -27.88
CA LEU A 640 13.93 31.24 -29.11
C LEU A 640 13.23 32.58 -28.84
N GLN A 641 12.34 32.62 -27.86
CA GLN A 641 11.63 33.86 -27.49
C GLN A 641 12.57 34.97 -26.99
N HIS A 642 13.71 34.60 -26.40
CA HIS A 642 14.76 35.55 -26.01
C HIS A 642 15.76 35.88 -27.14
N GLY A 643 15.54 35.39 -28.36
CA GLY A 643 16.42 35.64 -29.50
C GLY A 643 17.81 35.03 -29.31
N ARG A 644 17.88 33.80 -28.78
CA ARG A 644 19.12 33.03 -28.56
C ARG A 644 19.05 31.68 -29.30
N PRO A 645 19.04 31.67 -30.65
CA PRO A 645 18.79 30.47 -31.44
C PRO A 645 19.84 29.36 -31.23
N GLU A 646 21.11 29.68 -30.97
CA GLU A 646 22.15 28.67 -30.70
C GLU A 646 21.94 27.93 -29.38
N ARG A 647 21.41 28.60 -28.35
CA ARG A 647 21.05 27.95 -27.08
C ARG A 647 19.79 27.13 -27.24
N ALA A 648 18.82 27.66 -27.98
CA ALA A 648 17.59 26.96 -28.30
C ALA A 648 17.87 25.68 -29.09
N LEU A 649 18.77 25.73 -30.07
CA LEU A 649 19.18 24.58 -30.88
C LEU A 649 19.81 23.51 -30.01
N ARG A 650 20.74 23.85 -29.10
CA ARG A 650 21.33 22.87 -28.18
C ARG A 650 20.32 22.16 -27.30
N ALA A 651 19.37 22.90 -26.71
CA ALA A 651 18.30 22.30 -25.91
C ALA A 651 17.38 21.41 -26.78
N PHE A 652 17.13 21.81 -28.02
CA PHE A 652 16.31 21.04 -28.95
C PHE A 652 17.02 19.76 -29.44
N GLU A 653 18.31 19.83 -29.76
CA GLU A 653 19.18 18.70 -30.09
C GLU A 653 19.14 17.67 -28.97
N GLN A 654 19.31 18.12 -27.72
CA GLN A 654 19.25 17.26 -26.55
C GLN A 654 17.91 16.53 -26.40
N ALA A 655 16.78 17.22 -26.64
CA ALA A 655 15.47 16.61 -26.58
C ALA A 655 15.26 15.53 -27.66
N VAL A 656 15.61 15.87 -28.90
CA VAL A 656 15.36 15.01 -30.07
C VAL A 656 16.32 13.83 -30.13
N SER A 657 17.55 13.97 -29.61
CA SER A 657 18.50 12.86 -29.52
C SER A 657 18.02 11.75 -28.60
N SER A 658 17.34 12.11 -27.51
CA SER A 658 16.82 11.14 -26.53
C SER A 658 15.39 10.69 -26.87
N CYS A 659 14.62 11.50 -27.59
CA CYS A 659 13.24 11.20 -27.93
C CYS A 659 12.84 11.82 -29.28
N ALA A 660 12.96 11.04 -30.36
CA ALA A 660 12.72 11.50 -31.72
C ALA A 660 11.27 11.98 -31.96
N GLY A 661 10.32 11.53 -31.14
CA GLY A 661 8.92 11.97 -31.20
C GLY A 661 8.74 13.49 -31.08
N TYR A 662 9.66 14.19 -30.42
CA TYR A 662 9.61 15.65 -30.29
C TYR A 662 10.15 16.42 -31.51
N ALA A 663 10.71 15.75 -32.51
CA ALA A 663 11.28 16.41 -33.69
C ALA A 663 10.29 17.36 -34.38
N ASN A 664 8.99 17.03 -34.34
CA ASN A 664 7.93 17.80 -34.98
C ASN A 664 7.19 18.77 -34.03
N THR A 665 7.81 19.17 -32.92
CA THR A 665 7.18 20.08 -31.96
C THR A 665 6.83 21.44 -32.59
N PRO A 666 5.56 21.90 -32.49
CA PRO A 666 5.14 23.23 -32.94
C PRO A 666 5.94 24.37 -32.29
N GLY A 667 6.28 25.38 -33.10
CA GLY A 667 7.02 26.57 -32.65
C GLY A 667 8.55 26.42 -32.67
N LEU A 668 9.08 25.25 -33.07
CA LEU A 668 10.52 24.99 -33.22
C LEU A 668 10.93 24.71 -34.68
N ASP A 669 10.08 25.03 -35.66
CA ASP A 669 10.31 24.70 -37.08
C ASP A 669 11.61 25.31 -37.63
N SER A 670 11.97 26.52 -37.19
CA SER A 670 13.22 27.18 -37.57
C SER A 670 14.46 26.42 -37.08
N LEU A 671 14.38 25.75 -35.93
CA LEU A 671 15.47 24.93 -35.40
C LEU A 671 15.53 23.57 -36.09
N ARG A 672 14.37 22.98 -36.42
CA ARG A 672 14.30 21.72 -37.19
C ARG A 672 15.04 21.83 -38.52
N ALA A 673 14.91 22.96 -39.22
CA ALA A 673 15.65 23.20 -40.45
C ALA A 673 17.18 23.24 -40.24
N MET A 674 17.65 23.64 -39.05
CA MET A 674 19.08 23.68 -38.70
C MET A 674 19.64 22.29 -38.37
N LEU A 675 18.83 21.41 -37.76
CA LEU A 675 19.21 20.02 -37.46
C LEU A 675 19.53 19.19 -38.71
N VAL A 676 18.86 19.45 -39.83
CA VAL A 676 19.04 18.70 -41.10
C VAL A 676 20.32 19.13 -41.85
N VAL A 677 20.91 20.26 -41.46
CA VAL A 677 22.09 20.85 -42.13
C VAL A 677 23.42 20.44 -41.46
N GLN A 678 23.36 19.89 -40.24
CA GLN A 678 24.49 19.27 -39.56
C GLN A 678 24.58 17.78 -39.89
#